data_AF-A0A4S4N656-F1
#
_entry.id   AF-A0A4S4N656-F1
#
_cell.length_a   1.000
_cell.length_b   1.000
_cell.length_c   1.000
_cell.angle_alpha   90.00
_cell.angle_beta   90.00
_cell.angle_gamma   90.00
#
_symmetry.space_group_name_H-M   'P 1'
#
loop_
_entity.id
_entity.type
_entity.pdbx_description
1 polymer ?
#
loop_
_entity_poly.entity_id
_entity_poly.type
_entity_poly.pdbx_seq_one_letter_code
_entity_poly.pdbx_strand_id
1 'polypeptide(L)'
;MSRPLHALASEERQVNVSTDELFQVICDAASQDPAKIKTSTDRLKQLLDMTGSFDALSEIAAQRNLPLHVRQQSIIQLKNAVGHHWRARRLVLPEQRDKIKARCLSLVNEPDDVISECNQVIIAKIARQDFPATWPNLVQELVTIIDVNLAARFTAGPSEFLPLRRALELLHAVTKEFSNMKMMLGLRVMAQIVEATHLKLQGYYSAIASSLTTMDPANISTPRITEDILLAHLVFKCLTKCASWSYQKVKGTTEQKQIDQWELVKSTVLQLKDLSERRIQLVLALQSTVPWDPVTTQSITYLTRHIYVFGKFFRRLLQLDAARFVSLPMSSDLVFYYWNKVVQATSSPSGYIANSLTAIFPIRFLVQGMVVFRDSLAQWSPTRRDGTVNVQALDRTFVEEAVKMLVTRFIPLNPSDLEDWMADPEEWVNVEERDNDQWEYEIRPCGERVLMTLSNQCRDFVDPLLKTTWDEVKGLDATDLSTILQKEAVYCAIGRCTSHLRDLIPFTDWLQGDLAREARGINPSYPILKRRIAWLIGKWVSSGSATCNNPATWEILVHLLQDRGPGTDAVTLDFKIDIFAPFLSPVVHELVKLVSEAETLESKRRISNALNTIIECAGVQVVPLMHAIADPIPQLWMSSGQDWLFKAVLLETVSKLIGSSKDHSAPLTALVVPMLRDCFSAGAITQLDEDGLNLWLIALRNSTTIDAVNGSPGLAELFPIAIDLIANNLDLTSKVVAVMESYFLLDAPRLLQAYGKELFTAFKTGMSQSLAVTIQGMLSALNLLLQITGTYTVWAEPIHTSGLFAHLVKDLAEEKLPSVVLTHFVHVLSRIAIADNRLFVHLMSLVPTVVNMTERQAWDEVLLQWWTRFDNMYEPAHRKLTAMGIARLAATGRPDVLDRLPTDLCNMWTDVFSEIREAVERAADEGSETLTLYWDRQPEELFADCKNTLEFDRRKTAFETDIVRTTPLTAYIVFYENYLSKIDPTVMKQMQKDLTNLGP
;
A
#
# COMPACT_ATOMS: atom_id res chain seq x y z
N MET A 1 38.37 31.71 -6.59
CA MET A 1 39.02 31.24 -7.84
C MET A 1 38.01 30.42 -8.62
N SER A 2 37.45 31.04 -9.64
CA SER A 2 36.32 30.57 -10.43
C SER A 2 36.83 29.69 -11.57
N ARG A 3 36.44 28.40 -11.61
CA ARG A 3 36.66 27.54 -12.79
C ARG A 3 35.54 27.81 -13.81
N PRO A 4 35.84 28.05 -15.10
CA PRO A 4 34.82 28.16 -16.12
C PRO A 4 34.30 26.76 -16.47
N LEU A 5 32.99 26.56 -16.35
CA LEU A 5 32.31 25.42 -16.94
C LEU A 5 32.42 25.53 -18.47
N HIS A 6 32.97 24.49 -19.08
CA HIS A 6 33.03 24.29 -20.52
C HIS A 6 31.62 24.45 -21.13
N ALA A 7 31.42 25.56 -21.85
CA ALA A 7 30.41 25.64 -22.90
C ALA A 7 30.96 24.89 -24.12
N LEU A 8 30.78 23.57 -24.14
CA LEU A 8 30.81 22.82 -25.40
C LEU A 8 29.41 22.90 -25.98
N ALA A 9 29.22 23.87 -26.87
CA ALA A 9 28.09 23.91 -27.78
C ALA A 9 28.24 22.75 -28.78
N SER A 10 27.58 21.63 -28.48
CA SER A 10 27.14 20.70 -29.52
C SER A 10 25.83 21.25 -30.09
N GLU A 11 25.90 21.94 -31.23
CA GLU A 11 24.74 22.16 -32.11
C GLU A 11 24.27 20.79 -32.63
N GLU A 12 23.54 20.02 -31.81
CA GLU A 12 22.66 18.99 -32.35
C GLU A 12 21.67 19.72 -33.26
N ARG A 13 21.69 19.42 -34.57
CA ARG A 13 20.72 19.96 -35.54
C ARG A 13 19.32 19.76 -34.98
N GLN A 14 18.71 20.85 -34.53
CA GLN A 14 17.37 20.85 -33.96
C GLN A 14 16.39 20.48 -35.07
N VAL A 15 15.91 19.23 -35.07
CA VAL A 15 15.01 18.74 -36.11
C VAL A 15 13.60 19.26 -35.82
N ASN A 16 13.18 20.24 -36.63
CA ASN A 16 11.84 20.80 -36.56
C ASN A 16 10.83 19.82 -37.20
N VAL A 17 9.65 19.75 -36.61
CA VAL A 17 8.54 18.99 -37.19
C VAL A 17 8.08 19.64 -38.50
N SER A 18 7.72 18.82 -39.49
CA SER A 18 6.96 19.30 -40.66
C SER A 18 5.48 19.42 -40.29
N THR A 19 4.90 20.61 -40.44
CA THR A 19 3.48 20.87 -40.13
C THR A 19 2.55 20.05 -41.00
N ASP A 20 2.90 19.88 -42.28
CA ASP A 20 2.10 19.13 -43.25
C ASP A 20 2.14 17.63 -42.96
N GLU A 21 3.31 17.11 -42.59
CA GLU A 21 3.47 15.72 -42.19
C GLU A 21 2.65 15.44 -40.92
N LEU A 22 2.78 16.29 -39.90
CA LEU A 22 2.06 16.13 -38.65
C LEU A 22 0.55 16.19 -38.87
N PHE A 23 0.07 17.12 -39.71
CA PHE A 23 -1.34 17.20 -40.07
C PHE A 23 -1.84 15.91 -40.71
N GLN A 24 -1.10 15.37 -41.69
CA GLN A 24 -1.45 14.12 -42.34
C GLN A 24 -1.47 12.94 -41.36
N VAL A 25 -0.49 12.85 -40.46
CA VAL A 25 -0.44 11.83 -39.41
C VAL A 25 -1.65 11.94 -38.47
N ILE A 26 -2.08 13.15 -38.11
CA ILE A 26 -3.28 13.35 -37.28
C ILE A 26 -4.56 12.97 -38.05
N CYS A 27 -4.65 13.28 -39.35
CA CYS A 27 -5.76 12.83 -40.20
C CYS A 27 -5.84 11.30 -40.25
N ASP A 28 -4.71 10.61 -40.43
CA ASP A 28 -4.64 9.16 -40.45
C ASP A 28 -4.94 8.55 -39.07
N ALA A 29 -4.51 9.20 -37.99
CA ALA A 29 -4.81 8.79 -36.62
C ALA A 29 -6.28 8.98 -36.23
N ALA A 30 -6.99 9.89 -36.91
CA ALA A 30 -8.41 10.13 -36.73
C ALA A 30 -9.28 9.40 -37.78
N SER A 31 -8.68 8.53 -38.59
CA SER A 31 -9.37 7.69 -39.58
C SER A 31 -10.16 6.54 -38.93
N GLN A 32 -11.06 5.91 -39.68
CA GLN A 32 -11.73 4.65 -39.28
C GLN A 32 -10.95 3.40 -39.72
N ASP A 33 -9.87 3.55 -40.49
CA ASP A 33 -9.05 2.44 -40.97
C ASP A 33 -8.01 2.00 -39.91
N PRO A 34 -8.11 0.78 -39.34
CA PRO A 34 -7.20 0.31 -38.29
C PRO A 34 -5.72 0.28 -38.70
N ALA A 35 -5.42 0.03 -39.98
CA ALA A 35 -4.04 -0.03 -40.47
C ALA A 35 -3.40 1.37 -40.47
N LYS A 36 -4.18 2.39 -40.85
CA LYS A 36 -3.75 3.80 -40.80
C LYS A 36 -3.60 4.29 -39.37
N ILE A 37 -4.51 3.94 -38.47
CA ILE A 37 -4.43 4.31 -37.04
C ILE A 37 -3.14 3.75 -36.41
N LYS A 38 -2.83 2.47 -36.64
CA LYS A 38 -1.64 1.84 -36.06
C LYS A 38 -0.35 2.51 -36.56
N THR A 39 -0.23 2.67 -37.88
CA THR A 39 0.96 3.27 -38.52
C THR A 39 1.15 4.72 -38.12
N SER A 40 0.07 5.52 -38.10
CA SER A 40 0.11 6.93 -37.69
C SER A 40 0.41 7.10 -36.19
N THR A 41 -0.07 6.19 -35.33
CA THR A 41 0.21 6.26 -33.88
C THR A 41 1.71 6.13 -33.59
N ASP A 42 2.39 5.18 -34.23
CA ASP A 42 3.84 5.00 -34.04
C ASP A 42 4.65 6.17 -34.62
N ARG A 43 4.24 6.68 -35.79
CA ARG A 43 4.88 7.87 -36.37
C ARG A 43 4.64 9.12 -35.52
N LEU A 44 3.44 9.29 -34.97
CA LEU A 44 3.10 10.43 -34.13
C LEU A 44 3.97 10.49 -32.87
N LYS A 45 4.27 9.34 -32.24
CA LYS A 45 5.20 9.29 -31.10
C LYS A 45 6.56 9.89 -31.44
N GLN A 46 7.08 9.59 -32.64
CA GLN A 46 8.36 10.15 -33.10
C GLN A 46 8.25 11.66 -33.37
N LEU A 47 7.16 12.12 -33.97
CA LEU A 47 6.94 13.55 -34.26
C LEU A 47 6.78 14.39 -32.98
N LEU A 48 6.22 13.81 -31.90
CA LEU A 48 6.08 14.49 -30.62
C LEU A 48 7.42 14.81 -29.94
N ASP A 49 8.50 14.07 -30.27
CA ASP A 49 9.87 14.33 -29.81
C ASP A 49 10.61 15.39 -30.65
N MET A 50 9.98 15.94 -31.69
CA MET A 50 10.54 17.00 -32.53
C MET A 50 10.15 18.40 -32.03
N THR A 51 11.01 19.39 -32.29
CA THR A 51 10.74 20.79 -31.93
C THR A 51 9.55 21.34 -32.73
N GLY A 52 8.64 22.04 -32.05
CA GLY A 52 7.50 22.72 -32.68
C GLY A 52 6.24 21.88 -32.87
N SER A 53 6.27 20.59 -32.52
CA SER A 53 5.12 19.68 -32.56
C SER A 53 3.92 20.21 -31.78
N PHE A 54 4.14 20.78 -30.59
CA PHE A 54 3.05 21.26 -29.72
C PHE A 54 2.40 22.52 -30.29
N ASP A 55 3.20 23.38 -30.92
CA ASP A 55 2.73 24.59 -31.57
C ASP A 55 1.81 24.22 -32.75
N ALA A 56 2.24 23.27 -33.59
CA ALA A 56 1.47 22.77 -34.72
C ALA A 56 0.17 22.05 -34.27
N LEU A 57 0.22 21.18 -33.24
CA LEU A 57 -0.98 20.54 -32.70
C LEU A 57 -2.00 21.55 -32.17
N SER A 58 -1.53 22.60 -31.48
CA SER A 58 -2.41 23.66 -31.01
C SER A 58 -3.02 24.48 -32.16
N GLU A 59 -2.36 24.53 -33.32
CA GLU A 59 -2.87 25.21 -34.53
C GLU A 59 -4.01 24.43 -35.15
N ILE A 60 -3.77 23.15 -35.41
CA ILE A 60 -4.74 22.23 -35.99
C ILE A 60 -5.99 22.20 -35.11
N ALA A 61 -5.82 22.17 -33.78
CA ALA A 61 -6.95 22.22 -32.85
C ALA A 61 -7.77 23.53 -32.94
N ALA A 62 -7.11 24.68 -33.12
CA ALA A 62 -7.75 25.99 -33.16
C ALA A 62 -8.43 26.32 -34.50
N GLN A 63 -8.03 25.67 -35.60
CA GLN A 63 -8.54 25.90 -36.95
C GLN A 63 -9.93 25.28 -37.17
N ARG A 64 -10.99 26.09 -37.06
CA ARG A 64 -12.40 25.65 -37.16
C ARG A 64 -12.84 25.16 -38.54
N ASN A 65 -12.10 25.49 -39.58
CA ASN A 65 -12.34 25.03 -40.94
C ASN A 65 -11.90 23.57 -41.16
N LEU A 66 -11.20 22.96 -40.21
CA LEU A 66 -10.78 21.56 -40.27
C LEU A 66 -11.86 20.60 -39.76
N PRO A 67 -11.85 19.32 -40.19
CA PRO A 67 -12.77 18.31 -39.68
C PRO A 67 -12.69 18.13 -38.16
N LEU A 68 -13.84 18.02 -37.48
CA LEU A 68 -13.91 17.98 -36.02
C LEU A 68 -13.06 16.86 -35.39
N HIS A 69 -13.11 15.65 -35.95
CA HIS A 69 -12.34 14.50 -35.44
C HIS A 69 -10.83 14.73 -35.50
N VAL A 70 -10.33 15.45 -36.52
CA VAL A 70 -8.92 15.84 -36.65
C VAL A 70 -8.54 16.85 -35.56
N ARG A 71 -9.39 17.86 -35.33
CA ARG A 71 -9.19 18.86 -34.27
C ARG A 71 -9.19 18.24 -32.87
N GLN A 72 -10.15 17.34 -32.61
CA GLN A 72 -10.26 16.59 -31.37
C GLN A 72 -9.02 15.72 -31.14
N GLN A 73 -8.59 14.97 -32.15
CA GLN A 73 -7.38 14.15 -32.03
C GLN A 73 -6.15 15.02 -31.76
N SER A 74 -6.00 16.15 -32.46
CA SER A 74 -4.87 17.05 -32.25
C SER A 74 -4.78 17.58 -30.81
N ILE A 75 -5.88 18.07 -30.25
CA ILE A 75 -5.87 18.62 -28.89
C ILE A 75 -5.74 17.54 -27.81
N ILE A 76 -6.24 16.32 -28.04
CA ILE A 76 -6.03 15.17 -27.16
C ILE A 76 -4.53 14.85 -27.05
N GLN A 77 -3.82 14.86 -28.19
CA GLN A 77 -2.38 14.59 -28.22
C GLN A 77 -1.58 15.69 -27.52
N LEU A 78 -1.95 16.96 -27.74
CA LEU A 78 -1.37 18.09 -27.02
C LEU A 78 -1.57 17.97 -25.51
N LYS A 79 -2.80 17.65 -25.06
CA LYS A 79 -3.14 17.44 -23.65
C LYS A 79 -2.27 16.35 -23.01
N ASN A 80 -2.04 15.25 -23.71
CA ASN A 80 -1.25 14.13 -23.19
C ASN A 80 0.24 14.50 -23.06
N ALA A 81 0.76 15.33 -23.97
CA ALA A 81 2.19 15.67 -24.00
C ALA A 81 2.56 16.87 -23.09
N VAL A 82 1.68 17.85 -22.91
CA VAL A 82 1.99 19.12 -22.22
C VAL A 82 2.40 18.94 -20.75
N GLY A 83 1.86 17.95 -20.06
CA GLY A 83 2.12 17.72 -18.64
C GLY A 83 3.58 17.43 -18.31
N HIS A 84 4.28 16.70 -19.19
CA HIS A 84 5.65 16.24 -18.97
C HIS A 84 6.70 17.08 -19.69
N HIS A 85 6.33 17.71 -20.81
CA HIS A 85 7.29 18.24 -21.76
C HIS A 85 7.22 19.76 -21.98
N TRP A 86 6.26 20.48 -21.37
CA TRP A 86 6.08 21.92 -21.57
C TRP A 86 7.35 22.75 -21.34
N ARG A 87 8.12 22.42 -20.31
CA ARG A 87 9.37 23.13 -19.96
C ARG A 87 10.61 22.64 -20.74
N ALA A 88 10.51 21.56 -21.52
CA ALA A 88 11.61 21.05 -22.31
C ALA A 88 11.95 22.01 -23.46
N ARG A 89 13.06 22.75 -23.33
CA ARG A 89 13.50 23.75 -24.33
C ARG A 89 13.75 23.14 -25.71
N ARG A 90 14.09 21.85 -25.77
CA ARG A 90 14.27 21.11 -27.02
C ARG A 90 12.94 20.90 -27.78
N LEU A 91 11.80 20.89 -27.10
CA LEU A 91 10.49 20.58 -27.71
C LEU A 91 9.65 21.83 -27.96
N VAL A 92 9.61 22.75 -26.99
CA VAL A 92 8.78 23.97 -27.05
C VAL A 92 9.64 25.20 -26.81
N LEU A 93 9.82 26.00 -27.87
CA LEU A 93 10.55 27.27 -27.84
C LEU A 93 9.76 28.35 -27.09
N PRO A 94 10.42 29.36 -26.48
CA PRO A 94 9.73 30.43 -25.75
C PRO A 94 8.62 31.12 -26.56
N GLU A 95 8.88 31.48 -27.82
CA GLU A 95 7.89 32.13 -28.70
C GLU A 95 6.67 31.23 -28.98
N GLN A 96 6.88 29.92 -29.11
CA GLN A 96 5.80 28.96 -29.31
C GLN A 96 4.90 28.86 -28.08
N ARG A 97 5.48 28.98 -26.86
CA ARG A 97 4.68 28.96 -25.62
C ARG A 97 3.67 30.08 -25.60
N ASP A 98 4.04 31.28 -26.02
CA ASP A 98 3.14 32.43 -26.02
C ASP A 98 2.05 32.29 -27.10
N LYS A 99 2.38 31.76 -28.29
CA LYS A 99 1.38 31.42 -29.32
C LYS A 99 0.38 30.35 -28.86
N ILE A 100 0.85 29.31 -28.17
CA ILE A 100 0.00 28.25 -27.62
C ILE A 100 -0.92 28.83 -26.53
N LYS A 101 -0.39 29.63 -25.60
CA LYS A 101 -1.19 30.31 -24.56
C LYS A 101 -2.30 31.17 -25.17
N ALA A 102 -1.98 31.97 -26.19
CA ALA A 102 -2.95 32.82 -26.88
C ALA A 102 -4.06 31.99 -27.55
N ARG A 103 -3.70 30.89 -28.24
CA ARG A 103 -4.67 29.96 -28.84
C ARG A 103 -5.56 29.29 -27.79
N CYS A 104 -4.98 28.82 -26.69
CA CYS A 104 -5.73 28.25 -25.58
C CYS A 104 -6.78 29.23 -25.01
N LEU A 105 -6.48 30.53 -24.94
CA LEU A 105 -7.46 31.55 -24.53
C LEU A 105 -8.52 31.83 -25.61
N SER A 106 -8.16 31.78 -26.90
CA SER A 106 -9.13 31.94 -28.00
C SER A 106 -10.19 30.82 -28.05
N LEU A 107 -9.83 29.63 -27.56
CA LEU A 107 -10.72 28.46 -27.46
C LEU A 107 -11.83 28.62 -26.40
N VAL A 108 -11.91 29.76 -25.69
CA VAL A 108 -13.09 30.11 -24.87
C VAL A 108 -14.37 30.16 -25.70
N ASN A 109 -14.27 30.43 -27.01
CA ASN A 109 -15.41 30.43 -27.91
C ASN A 109 -15.70 29.05 -28.55
N GLU A 110 -15.02 27.98 -28.12
CA GLU A 110 -15.12 26.66 -28.76
C GLU A 110 -16.45 25.96 -28.44
N PRO A 111 -17.26 25.60 -29.46
CA PRO A 111 -18.54 24.93 -29.26
C PRO A 111 -18.38 23.45 -28.85
N ASP A 112 -17.34 22.77 -29.32
CA ASP A 112 -17.13 21.35 -29.02
C ASP A 112 -16.67 21.12 -27.56
N ASP A 113 -17.39 20.25 -26.85
CA ASP A 113 -17.10 19.95 -25.45
C ASP A 113 -15.78 19.18 -25.27
N VAL A 114 -15.42 18.27 -26.19
CA VAL A 114 -14.18 17.48 -26.08
C VAL A 114 -12.95 18.37 -26.22
N ILE A 115 -12.95 19.29 -27.20
CA ILE A 115 -11.86 20.27 -27.37
C ILE A 115 -11.75 21.18 -26.15
N SER A 116 -12.88 21.70 -25.66
CA SER A 116 -12.89 22.53 -24.45
C SER A 116 -12.35 21.80 -23.21
N GLU A 117 -12.79 20.57 -22.95
CA GLU A 117 -12.34 19.77 -21.81
C GLU A 117 -10.83 19.48 -21.88
N CYS A 118 -10.31 19.18 -23.07
CA CYS A 118 -8.87 19.03 -23.26
C CYS A 118 -8.13 20.35 -22.99
N ASN A 119 -8.67 21.48 -23.47
CA ASN A 119 -8.10 22.80 -23.25
C ASN A 119 -8.08 23.20 -21.76
N GLN A 120 -9.10 22.82 -20.98
CA GLN A 120 -9.11 23.02 -19.52
C GLN A 120 -7.91 22.34 -18.85
N VAL A 121 -7.60 21.10 -19.22
CA VAL A 121 -6.45 20.37 -18.69
C VAL A 121 -5.14 21.01 -19.16
N ILE A 122 -5.03 21.38 -20.43
CA ILE A 122 -3.85 22.04 -21.00
C ILE A 122 -3.55 23.34 -20.25
N ILE A 123 -4.53 24.25 -20.14
CA ILE A 123 -4.37 25.51 -19.43
C ILE A 123 -4.00 25.27 -17.97
N ALA A 124 -4.66 24.34 -17.26
CA ALA A 124 -4.31 24.04 -15.88
C ALA A 124 -2.86 23.56 -15.72
N LYS A 125 -2.37 22.70 -16.61
CA LYS A 125 -0.98 22.19 -16.58
C LYS A 125 0.05 23.23 -16.97
N ILE A 126 -0.25 24.11 -17.93
CA ILE A 126 0.60 25.25 -18.28
C ILE A 126 0.61 26.24 -17.11
N ALA A 127 -0.55 26.59 -16.55
CA ALA A 127 -0.68 27.52 -15.44
C ALA A 127 0.12 27.06 -14.21
N ARG A 128 0.08 25.77 -13.87
CA ARG A 128 0.92 25.19 -12.81
C ARG A 128 2.42 25.49 -12.96
N GLN A 129 2.89 25.56 -14.20
CA GLN A 129 4.30 25.77 -14.51
C GLN A 129 4.63 27.26 -14.72
N ASP A 130 3.71 28.04 -15.29
CA ASP A 130 4.01 29.36 -15.80
C ASP A 130 3.33 30.49 -15.00
N PHE A 131 2.25 30.24 -14.27
CA PHE A 131 1.57 31.24 -13.44
C PHE A 131 2.19 31.29 -12.03
N PRO A 132 2.46 32.49 -11.47
CA PRO A 132 2.21 33.82 -12.03
C PRO A 132 3.39 34.41 -12.83
N ALA A 133 4.57 33.80 -12.82
CA ALA A 133 5.81 34.43 -13.28
C ALA A 133 5.85 34.74 -14.79
N THR A 134 5.44 33.79 -15.64
CA THR A 134 5.52 33.87 -17.11
C THR A 134 4.14 33.85 -17.77
N TRP A 135 3.07 33.93 -16.99
CA TRP A 135 1.70 34.11 -17.49
C TRP A 135 0.84 34.93 -16.51
N PRO A 136 1.26 36.13 -16.09
CA PRO A 136 0.68 36.86 -14.94
C PRO A 136 -0.81 37.20 -15.08
N ASN A 137 -1.30 37.43 -16.30
CA ASN A 137 -2.65 37.95 -16.53
C ASN A 137 -3.73 36.86 -16.67
N LEU A 138 -3.38 35.57 -16.61
CA LEU A 138 -4.31 34.46 -16.86
C LEU A 138 -5.63 34.56 -16.07
N VAL A 139 -5.53 34.75 -14.75
CA VAL A 139 -6.72 34.82 -13.89
C VAL A 139 -7.52 36.10 -14.15
N GLN A 140 -6.84 37.21 -14.40
CA GLN A 140 -7.49 38.49 -14.68
C GLN A 140 -8.28 38.44 -15.98
N GLU A 141 -7.70 37.90 -17.06
CA GLU A 141 -8.36 37.75 -18.35
C GLU A 141 -9.62 36.88 -18.28
N LEU A 142 -9.55 35.73 -17.60
CA LEU A 142 -10.71 34.86 -17.37
C LEU A 142 -11.81 35.58 -16.58
N VAL A 143 -11.45 36.30 -15.52
CA VAL A 143 -12.38 37.08 -14.71
C VAL A 143 -13.03 38.21 -15.53
N THR A 144 -12.28 38.89 -16.39
CA THR A 144 -12.83 39.94 -17.27
C THR A 144 -13.86 39.37 -18.25
N ILE A 145 -13.60 38.20 -18.85
CA ILE A 145 -14.57 37.54 -19.74
C ILE A 145 -15.86 37.21 -18.97
N ILE A 146 -15.73 36.73 -17.73
CA ILE A 146 -16.88 36.42 -16.87
C ILE A 146 -17.66 37.69 -16.51
N ASP A 147 -16.98 38.75 -16.03
CA ASP A 147 -17.59 40.02 -15.63
C ASP A 147 -18.44 40.61 -16.77
N VAL A 148 -17.89 40.70 -17.99
CA VAL A 148 -18.56 41.29 -19.15
C VAL A 148 -19.81 40.49 -19.53
N ASN A 149 -19.68 39.17 -19.68
CA ASN A 149 -20.80 38.34 -20.13
C ASN A 149 -21.88 38.18 -19.07
N LEU A 150 -21.51 38.15 -17.79
CA LEU A 150 -22.47 38.04 -16.68
C LEU A 150 -23.25 39.35 -16.48
N ALA A 151 -22.58 40.51 -16.57
CA ALA A 151 -23.26 41.81 -16.51
C ALA A 151 -24.29 41.92 -17.63
N ALA A 152 -23.88 41.65 -18.89
CA ALA A 152 -24.79 41.66 -20.04
C ALA A 152 -26.00 40.71 -19.84
N ARG A 153 -25.78 39.57 -19.17
CA ARG A 153 -26.79 38.53 -18.92
C ARG A 153 -27.97 39.00 -18.06
N PHE A 154 -27.74 39.96 -17.16
CA PHE A 154 -28.74 40.45 -16.19
C PHE A 154 -29.14 41.93 -16.39
N THR A 155 -28.44 42.68 -17.25
CA THR A 155 -28.78 44.08 -17.59
C THR A 155 -29.33 44.26 -19.00
N ALA A 156 -29.81 43.17 -19.64
CA ALA A 156 -30.42 43.13 -20.98
C ALA A 156 -29.49 43.48 -22.17
N GLY A 157 -28.17 43.27 -22.04
CA GLY A 157 -27.22 43.34 -23.16
C GLY A 157 -27.14 42.00 -23.93
N PRO A 158 -26.48 41.96 -25.11
CA PRO A 158 -26.19 40.70 -25.80
C PRO A 158 -25.20 39.89 -24.95
N SER A 159 -25.71 38.88 -24.25
CA SER A 159 -24.89 37.96 -23.43
C SER A 159 -24.71 36.64 -24.17
N GLU A 160 -23.46 36.21 -24.35
CA GLU A 160 -23.16 34.91 -24.91
C GLU A 160 -22.96 33.88 -23.79
N PHE A 161 -23.77 32.82 -23.80
CA PHE A 161 -23.67 31.73 -22.83
C PHE A 161 -22.35 30.96 -22.94
N LEU A 162 -21.90 30.69 -24.16
CA LEU A 162 -20.75 29.81 -24.41
C LEU A 162 -19.43 30.38 -23.84
N PRO A 163 -19.01 31.62 -24.12
CA PRO A 163 -17.78 32.17 -23.57
C PRO A 163 -17.80 32.24 -22.04
N LEU A 164 -18.97 32.57 -21.47
CA LEU A 164 -19.17 32.59 -20.02
C LEU A 164 -19.01 31.19 -19.40
N ARG A 165 -19.64 30.17 -19.98
CA ARG A 165 -19.49 28.76 -19.56
C ARG A 165 -18.02 28.34 -19.61
N ARG A 166 -17.34 28.56 -20.74
CA ARG A 166 -15.94 28.12 -20.93
C ARG A 166 -14.97 28.85 -20.00
N ALA A 167 -15.13 30.15 -19.81
CA ALA A 167 -14.27 30.91 -18.89
C ALA A 167 -14.41 30.42 -17.44
N LEU A 168 -15.61 30.06 -16.99
CA LEU A 168 -15.83 29.46 -15.66
C LEU A 168 -15.24 28.05 -15.55
N GLU A 169 -15.37 27.22 -16.59
CA GLU A 169 -14.75 25.90 -16.66
C GLU A 169 -13.21 26.00 -16.53
N LEU A 170 -12.60 26.94 -17.24
CA LEU A 170 -11.15 27.23 -17.18
C LEU A 170 -10.73 27.76 -15.80
N LEU A 171 -11.45 28.72 -15.25
CA LEU A 171 -11.16 29.27 -13.92
C LEU A 171 -11.24 28.18 -12.85
N HIS A 172 -12.25 27.30 -12.92
CA HIS A 172 -12.37 26.14 -12.05
C HIS A 172 -11.17 25.19 -12.22
N ALA A 173 -10.75 24.88 -13.45
CA ALA A 173 -9.62 23.99 -13.72
C ALA A 173 -8.31 24.54 -13.12
N VAL A 174 -8.02 25.82 -13.33
CA VAL A 174 -6.85 26.51 -12.74
C VAL A 174 -6.91 26.50 -11.22
N THR A 175 -8.05 26.92 -10.64
CA THR A 175 -8.24 26.95 -9.18
C THR A 175 -8.09 25.56 -8.56
N LYS A 176 -8.63 24.51 -9.22
CA LYS A 176 -8.52 23.12 -8.78
C LYS A 176 -7.05 22.66 -8.78
N GLU A 177 -6.30 22.93 -9.84
CA GLU A 177 -4.89 22.53 -9.95
C GLU A 177 -4.04 23.16 -8.83
N PHE A 178 -4.22 24.45 -8.55
CA PHE A 178 -3.50 25.14 -7.47
C PHE A 178 -3.96 24.73 -6.07
N SER A 179 -5.26 24.44 -5.88
CA SER A 179 -5.78 23.97 -4.59
C SER A 179 -5.17 22.65 -4.11
N ASN A 180 -4.65 21.84 -5.04
CA ASN A 180 -4.00 20.56 -4.75
C ASN A 180 -2.48 20.68 -4.54
N MET A 181 -1.88 21.87 -4.71
CA MET A 181 -0.45 22.05 -4.51
C MET A 181 -0.08 22.05 -3.02
N LYS A 182 0.90 21.25 -2.65
CA LYS A 182 1.40 21.14 -1.27
C LYS A 182 2.67 21.97 -1.01
N MET A 183 3.41 22.35 -2.05
CA MET A 183 4.66 23.12 -1.91
C MET A 183 4.39 24.60 -1.63
N MET A 184 5.29 25.23 -0.86
CA MET A 184 5.13 26.61 -0.38
C MET A 184 4.85 27.65 -1.48
N LEU A 185 5.55 27.57 -2.62
CA LEU A 185 5.31 28.48 -3.74
C LEU A 185 3.87 28.32 -4.27
N GLY A 186 3.43 27.08 -4.51
CA GLY A 186 2.07 26.79 -4.97
C GLY A 186 0.98 27.26 -3.99
N LEU A 187 1.24 27.12 -2.68
CA LEU A 187 0.34 27.64 -1.64
C LEU A 187 0.20 29.17 -1.68
N ARG A 188 1.31 29.89 -1.90
CA ARG A 188 1.29 31.35 -2.03
C ARG A 188 0.52 31.79 -3.27
N VAL A 189 0.72 31.10 -4.39
CA VAL A 189 -0.01 31.38 -5.63
C VAL A 189 -1.51 31.11 -5.48
N MET A 190 -1.89 30.00 -4.82
CA MET A 190 -3.30 29.74 -4.51
C MET A 190 -3.90 30.84 -3.62
N ALA A 191 -3.15 31.36 -2.63
CA ALA A 191 -3.60 32.48 -1.82
C ALA A 191 -3.93 33.72 -2.67
N GLN A 192 -3.08 34.05 -3.64
CA GLN A 192 -3.29 35.17 -4.58
C GLN A 192 -4.53 34.94 -5.45
N ILE A 193 -4.75 33.72 -5.96
CA ILE A 193 -5.94 33.38 -6.73
C ILE A 193 -7.20 33.57 -5.88
N VAL A 194 -7.19 33.08 -4.63
CA VAL A 194 -8.32 33.24 -3.71
C VAL A 194 -8.60 34.71 -3.44
N GLU A 195 -7.58 35.49 -3.09
CA GLU A 195 -7.70 36.92 -2.80
C GLU A 195 -8.31 37.68 -3.98
N ALA A 196 -7.88 37.40 -5.21
CA ALA A 196 -8.37 38.05 -6.42
C ALA A 196 -9.80 37.64 -6.83
N THR A 197 -10.27 36.45 -6.45
CA THR A 197 -11.48 35.86 -7.05
C THR A 197 -12.64 35.61 -6.08
N HIS A 198 -12.41 35.41 -4.77
CA HIS A 198 -13.44 34.90 -3.85
C HIS A 198 -14.69 35.79 -3.74
N LEU A 199 -14.54 37.11 -3.52
CA LEU A 199 -15.68 38.03 -3.43
C LEU A 199 -16.44 38.14 -4.76
N LYS A 200 -15.71 38.17 -5.88
CA LYS A 200 -16.30 38.18 -7.22
C LYS A 200 -17.14 36.94 -7.46
N LEU A 201 -16.60 35.76 -7.17
CA LEU A 201 -17.31 34.49 -7.30
C LEU A 201 -18.57 34.43 -6.42
N GLN A 202 -18.51 34.97 -5.21
CA GLN A 202 -19.69 35.08 -4.33
C GLN A 202 -20.75 36.02 -4.92
N GLY A 203 -20.35 37.17 -5.46
CA GLY A 203 -21.25 38.09 -6.16
C GLY A 203 -21.89 37.48 -7.39
N TYR A 204 -21.10 36.79 -8.24
CA TYR A 204 -21.61 36.08 -9.41
C TYR A 204 -22.64 35.03 -9.03
N TYR A 205 -22.32 34.23 -8.01
CA TYR A 205 -23.20 33.18 -7.55
C TYR A 205 -24.52 33.75 -7.00
N SER A 206 -24.46 34.83 -6.22
CA SER A 206 -25.66 35.50 -5.71
C SER A 206 -26.56 36.04 -6.81
N ALA A 207 -25.98 36.66 -7.85
CA ALA A 207 -26.73 37.17 -8.98
C ALA A 207 -27.47 36.04 -9.72
N ILE A 208 -26.79 34.93 -10.00
CA ILE A 208 -27.40 33.78 -10.68
C ILE A 208 -28.40 33.06 -9.77
N ALA A 209 -28.09 32.88 -8.48
CA ALA A 209 -28.95 32.16 -7.54
C ALA A 209 -30.35 32.80 -7.40
N SER A 210 -30.47 34.13 -7.54
CA SER A 210 -31.77 34.78 -7.54
C SER A 210 -32.69 34.32 -8.69
N SER A 211 -32.15 34.02 -9.88
CA SER A 211 -32.98 33.52 -11.00
C SER A 211 -33.41 32.06 -10.81
N LEU A 212 -32.71 31.29 -9.97
CA LEU A 212 -33.08 29.91 -9.67
C LEU A 212 -34.33 29.82 -8.78
N THR A 213 -34.68 30.88 -8.05
CA THR A 213 -35.84 30.88 -7.17
C THR A 213 -37.18 30.87 -7.91
N THR A 214 -37.21 31.09 -9.23
CA THR A 214 -38.43 31.15 -10.03
C THR A 214 -38.79 29.85 -10.77
N MET A 215 -38.01 28.77 -10.63
CA MET A 215 -38.18 27.51 -11.39
C MET A 215 -39.47 26.73 -11.04
N ASP A 216 -40.46 26.68 -11.92
CA ASP A 216 -41.71 25.96 -11.73
C ASP A 216 -41.92 24.89 -12.83
N PRO A 217 -42.93 23.99 -12.71
CA PRO A 217 -43.17 22.98 -13.74
C PRO A 217 -43.46 23.54 -15.14
N ALA A 218 -43.89 24.81 -15.25
CA ALA A 218 -44.23 25.43 -16.53
C ALA A 218 -43.00 26.01 -17.24
N ASN A 219 -41.96 26.43 -16.50
CA ASN A 219 -40.79 27.09 -17.08
C ASN A 219 -39.51 26.24 -17.08
N ILE A 220 -39.47 25.10 -16.39
CA ILE A 220 -38.27 24.24 -16.27
C ILE A 220 -37.70 23.73 -17.61
N SER A 221 -38.53 23.66 -18.65
CA SER A 221 -38.18 23.31 -20.03
C SER A 221 -37.57 24.46 -20.83
N THR A 222 -37.38 25.65 -20.21
CA THR A 222 -36.77 26.82 -20.87
C THR A 222 -35.25 26.68 -20.89
N PRO A 223 -34.57 26.76 -22.06
CA PRO A 223 -33.11 26.65 -22.16
C PRO A 223 -32.35 27.61 -21.26
N ARG A 224 -32.88 28.84 -21.07
CA ARG A 224 -32.29 29.85 -20.19
C ARG A 224 -32.14 29.37 -18.74
N ILE A 225 -33.11 28.64 -18.22
CA ILE A 225 -33.06 28.10 -16.85
C ILE A 225 -32.00 27.01 -16.77
N THR A 226 -31.94 26.11 -17.76
CA THR A 226 -30.92 25.07 -17.84
C THR A 226 -29.51 25.67 -17.84
N GLU A 227 -29.30 26.73 -18.61
CA GLU A 227 -28.05 27.49 -18.67
C GLU A 227 -27.71 28.13 -17.31
N ASP A 228 -28.66 28.82 -16.68
CA ASP A 228 -28.44 29.51 -15.40
C ASP A 228 -28.09 28.51 -14.27
N ILE A 229 -28.72 27.32 -14.26
CA ILE A 229 -28.37 26.25 -13.31
C ILE A 229 -26.93 25.78 -13.56
N LEU A 230 -26.52 25.58 -14.81
CA LEU A 230 -25.15 25.17 -15.13
C LEU A 230 -24.13 26.24 -14.72
N LEU A 231 -24.41 27.52 -14.98
CA LEU A 231 -23.55 28.62 -14.58
C LEU A 231 -23.42 28.70 -13.06
N ALA A 232 -24.53 28.61 -12.31
CA ALA A 232 -24.52 28.55 -10.86
C ALA A 232 -23.64 27.40 -10.35
N HIS A 233 -23.77 26.22 -10.96
CA HIS A 233 -22.95 25.05 -10.64
C HIS A 233 -21.45 25.29 -10.86
N LEU A 234 -21.06 25.87 -11.99
CA LEU A 234 -19.65 26.14 -12.32
C LEU A 234 -19.03 27.21 -11.41
N VAL A 235 -19.75 28.31 -11.16
CA VAL A 235 -19.32 29.37 -10.23
C VAL A 235 -19.15 28.78 -8.82
N PHE A 236 -20.14 28.02 -8.35
CA PHE A 236 -20.09 27.43 -7.01
C PHE A 236 -18.96 26.41 -6.86
N LYS A 237 -18.63 25.64 -7.93
CA LYS A 237 -17.43 24.78 -7.92
C LYS A 237 -16.14 25.56 -7.75
N CYS A 238 -15.99 26.75 -8.34
CA CYS A 238 -14.83 27.61 -8.08
C CYS A 238 -14.83 28.08 -6.62
N LEU A 239 -15.97 28.60 -6.16
CA LEU A 239 -16.13 29.16 -4.83
C LEU A 239 -15.83 28.12 -3.73
N THR A 240 -16.33 26.90 -3.87
CA THR A 240 -16.09 25.82 -2.91
C THR A 240 -14.62 25.41 -2.83
N LYS A 241 -13.85 25.50 -3.93
CA LYS A 241 -12.39 25.27 -3.90
C LYS A 241 -11.66 26.37 -3.14
N CYS A 242 -11.99 27.63 -3.41
CA CYS A 242 -11.43 28.78 -2.67
C CYS A 242 -11.79 28.71 -1.18
N ALA A 243 -13.05 28.45 -0.86
CA ALA A 243 -13.55 28.36 0.50
C ALA A 243 -12.94 27.18 1.26
N SER A 244 -12.93 25.97 0.69
CA SER A 244 -12.36 24.79 1.35
C SER A 244 -10.85 24.94 1.60
N TRP A 245 -10.12 25.52 0.65
CA TRP A 245 -8.68 25.79 0.80
C TRP A 245 -8.44 26.83 1.89
N SER A 246 -9.20 27.93 1.89
CA SER A 246 -9.10 28.99 2.90
C SER A 246 -9.45 28.47 4.29
N TYR A 247 -10.51 27.66 4.39
CA TYR A 247 -10.93 27.00 5.62
C TYR A 247 -9.76 26.22 6.22
N GLN A 248 -9.03 25.42 5.44
CA GLN A 248 -7.86 24.68 5.94
C GLN A 248 -6.72 25.58 6.45
N LYS A 249 -6.55 26.78 5.90
CA LYS A 249 -5.41 27.67 6.18
C LYS A 249 -5.66 28.73 7.25
N VAL A 250 -6.91 29.01 7.60
CA VAL A 250 -7.31 30.06 8.57
C VAL A 250 -7.10 29.65 10.05
N LYS A 251 -6.32 28.61 10.35
CA LYS A 251 -5.99 28.26 11.75
C LYS A 251 -5.18 29.40 12.38
N GLY A 252 -5.82 30.23 13.21
CA GLY A 252 -5.19 31.32 13.97
C GLY A 252 -5.05 32.67 13.27
N THR A 253 -5.77 32.94 12.15
CA THR A 253 -5.74 34.26 11.46
C THR A 253 -6.92 35.17 11.81
N THR A 254 -6.71 36.48 11.61
CA THR A 254 -7.56 37.67 11.88
C THR A 254 -9.08 37.45 11.71
N GLU A 255 -9.87 37.95 12.67
CA GLU A 255 -11.34 37.80 12.78
C GLU A 255 -12.11 38.10 11.48
N GLN A 256 -11.70 39.11 10.71
CA GLN A 256 -12.40 39.53 9.48
C GLN A 256 -12.52 38.41 8.43
N LYS A 257 -11.47 37.58 8.24
CA LYS A 257 -11.49 36.47 7.27
C LYS A 257 -12.37 35.30 7.73
N GLN A 258 -12.69 35.22 9.01
CA GLN A 258 -13.59 34.20 9.56
C GLN A 258 -15.06 34.58 9.32
N ILE A 259 -15.40 35.87 9.47
CA ILE A 259 -16.78 36.38 9.27
C ILE A 259 -17.27 36.14 7.84
N ASP A 260 -16.45 36.44 6.82
CA ASP A 260 -16.83 36.23 5.41
C ASP A 260 -17.07 34.74 5.09
N GLN A 261 -16.34 33.84 5.73
CA GLN A 261 -16.55 32.39 5.58
C GLN A 261 -17.87 31.95 6.21
N TRP A 262 -18.29 32.56 7.32
CA TRP A 262 -19.53 32.21 8.00
C TRP A 262 -20.76 32.64 7.21
N GLU A 263 -20.75 33.84 6.63
CA GLU A 263 -21.86 34.29 5.78
C GLU A 263 -22.03 33.41 4.54
N LEU A 264 -20.92 32.99 3.91
CA LEU A 264 -20.97 32.03 2.81
C LEU A 264 -21.58 30.69 3.24
N VAL A 265 -21.20 30.15 4.40
CA VAL A 265 -21.75 28.90 4.92
C VAL A 265 -23.25 29.05 5.16
N LYS A 266 -23.66 30.10 5.86
CA LYS A 266 -25.07 30.42 6.16
C LYS A 266 -25.90 30.53 4.88
N SER A 267 -25.45 31.31 3.90
CA SER A 267 -26.16 31.47 2.62
C SER A 267 -26.27 30.16 1.87
N THR A 268 -25.22 29.33 1.90
CA THR A 268 -25.20 28.02 1.25
C THR A 268 -26.18 27.05 1.90
N VAL A 269 -26.31 27.05 3.23
CA VAL A 269 -27.29 26.21 3.95
C VAL A 269 -28.71 26.58 3.54
N LEU A 270 -29.03 27.87 3.51
CA LEU A 270 -30.36 28.35 3.10
C LEU A 270 -30.71 27.96 1.67
N GLN A 271 -29.77 28.14 0.74
CA GLN A 271 -29.98 27.79 -0.67
C GLN A 271 -30.07 26.28 -0.90
N LEU A 272 -29.29 25.48 -0.19
CA LEU A 272 -29.42 24.03 -0.23
C LEU A 272 -30.85 23.64 0.12
N LYS A 273 -31.38 24.12 1.26
CA LYS A 273 -32.73 23.81 1.73
C LYS A 273 -33.78 24.18 0.67
N ASP A 274 -33.76 25.43 0.21
CA ASP A 274 -34.72 25.93 -0.78
C ASP A 274 -34.69 25.15 -2.10
N LEU A 275 -33.49 24.97 -2.68
CA LEU A 275 -33.35 24.30 -3.96
C LEU A 275 -33.64 22.80 -3.88
N SER A 276 -33.33 22.12 -2.77
CA SER A 276 -33.69 20.71 -2.62
C SER A 276 -35.19 20.51 -2.42
N GLU A 277 -35.89 21.37 -1.66
CA GLU A 277 -37.36 21.32 -1.59
C GLU A 277 -37.99 21.53 -2.96
N ARG A 278 -37.58 22.60 -3.65
CA ARG A 278 -38.11 22.95 -4.96
C ARG A 278 -37.86 21.84 -5.98
N ARG A 279 -36.67 21.21 -5.96
CA ARG A 279 -36.39 20.04 -6.81
C ARG A 279 -37.35 18.89 -6.51
N ILE A 280 -37.55 18.53 -5.24
CA ILE A 280 -38.45 17.44 -4.85
C ILE A 280 -39.87 17.72 -5.36
N GLN A 281 -40.37 18.95 -5.15
CA GLN A 281 -41.68 19.40 -5.62
C GLN A 281 -41.81 19.36 -7.15
N LEU A 282 -40.79 19.83 -7.88
CA LEU A 282 -40.74 19.78 -9.34
C LEU A 282 -40.81 18.35 -9.87
N VAL A 283 -39.96 17.45 -9.36
CA VAL A 283 -39.94 16.06 -9.81
C VAL A 283 -41.27 15.36 -9.48
N LEU A 284 -41.86 15.62 -8.32
CA LEU A 284 -43.20 15.13 -7.95
C LEU A 284 -44.28 15.63 -8.92
N ALA A 285 -44.30 16.93 -9.23
CA ALA A 285 -45.29 17.52 -10.13
C ALA A 285 -45.16 17.00 -11.57
N LEU A 286 -43.95 16.61 -11.99
CA LEU A 286 -43.65 16.12 -13.33
C LEU A 286 -43.73 14.59 -13.46
N GLN A 287 -44.11 13.83 -12.43
CA GLN A 287 -44.15 12.37 -12.51
C GLN A 287 -45.10 11.84 -13.59
N SER A 288 -46.22 12.54 -13.82
CA SER A 288 -47.23 12.15 -14.81
C SER A 288 -46.79 12.39 -16.26
N THR A 289 -45.68 13.10 -16.49
CA THR A 289 -45.20 13.49 -17.82
C THR A 289 -43.92 12.76 -18.24
N VAL A 290 -43.53 11.70 -17.52
CA VAL A 290 -42.35 10.89 -17.86
C VAL A 290 -42.64 10.03 -19.11
N PRO A 291 -41.74 9.96 -20.12
CA PRO A 291 -40.43 10.61 -20.18
C PRO A 291 -40.51 12.11 -20.49
N TRP A 292 -39.73 12.92 -19.78
CA TRP A 292 -39.65 14.37 -19.99
C TRP A 292 -38.92 14.72 -21.28
N ASP A 293 -39.14 15.94 -21.79
CA ASP A 293 -38.35 16.46 -22.89
C ASP A 293 -36.86 16.59 -22.50
N PRO A 294 -35.94 16.64 -23.49
CA PRO A 294 -34.50 16.68 -23.23
C PRO A 294 -34.06 17.86 -22.37
N VAL A 295 -34.70 19.04 -22.51
CA VAL A 295 -34.33 20.25 -21.77
C VAL A 295 -34.74 20.11 -20.30
N THR A 296 -35.96 19.66 -20.03
CA THR A 296 -36.41 19.35 -18.66
C THR A 296 -35.51 18.31 -17.99
N THR A 297 -35.18 17.23 -18.70
CA THR A 297 -34.27 16.19 -18.18
C THR A 297 -32.89 16.77 -17.83
N GLN A 298 -32.35 17.63 -18.68
CA GLN A 298 -31.07 18.29 -18.46
C GLN A 298 -31.13 19.30 -17.30
N SER A 299 -32.19 20.11 -17.19
CA SER A 299 -32.43 21.05 -16.09
C SER A 299 -32.44 20.32 -14.74
N ILE A 300 -33.23 19.25 -14.61
CA ILE A 300 -33.29 18.45 -13.38
C ILE A 300 -31.95 17.80 -13.07
N THR A 301 -31.25 17.29 -14.09
CA THR A 301 -29.92 16.69 -13.94
C THR A 301 -28.90 17.70 -13.40
N TYR A 302 -28.84 18.90 -13.96
CA TYR A 302 -27.95 19.96 -13.50
C TYR A 302 -28.33 20.48 -12.11
N LEU A 303 -29.62 20.62 -11.81
CA LEU A 303 -30.09 21.05 -10.50
C LEU A 303 -29.69 20.03 -9.43
N THR A 304 -29.86 18.74 -9.72
CA THR A 304 -29.42 17.64 -8.84
C THR A 304 -27.92 17.67 -8.60
N ARG A 305 -27.12 17.84 -9.66
CA ARG A 305 -25.66 17.95 -9.57
C ARG A 305 -25.24 19.17 -8.76
N HIS A 306 -25.95 20.29 -8.87
CA HIS A 306 -25.71 21.50 -8.09
C HIS A 306 -25.95 21.26 -6.60
N ILE A 307 -27.10 20.66 -6.26
CA ILE A 307 -27.44 20.28 -4.88
C ILE A 307 -26.38 19.35 -4.26
N TYR A 308 -25.85 18.40 -5.04
CA TYR A 308 -24.78 17.51 -4.56
C TYR A 308 -23.48 18.26 -4.22
N VAL A 309 -23.17 19.34 -4.95
CA VAL A 309 -21.96 20.12 -4.66
C VAL A 309 -22.07 20.84 -3.32
N PHE A 310 -23.25 21.29 -2.90
CA PHE A 310 -23.46 21.82 -1.54
C PHE A 310 -23.09 20.78 -0.48
N GLY A 311 -23.65 19.59 -0.56
CA GLY A 311 -23.32 18.54 0.40
C GLY A 311 -21.83 18.15 0.34
N LYS A 312 -21.20 18.17 -0.84
CA LYS A 312 -19.76 17.86 -0.99
C LYS A 312 -18.90 18.93 -0.34
N PHE A 313 -19.34 20.18 -0.43
CA PHE A 313 -18.70 21.30 0.25
C PHE A 313 -18.77 21.13 1.77
N PHE A 314 -19.96 20.91 2.34
CA PHE A 314 -20.10 20.71 3.79
C PHE A 314 -19.36 19.48 4.30
N ARG A 315 -19.45 18.36 3.60
CA ARG A 315 -18.66 17.16 3.89
C ARG A 315 -17.16 17.45 3.88
N ARG A 316 -16.68 18.25 2.92
CA ARG A 316 -15.27 18.65 2.86
C ARG A 316 -14.86 19.53 4.05
N LEU A 317 -15.71 20.47 4.48
CA LEU A 317 -15.42 21.28 5.68
C LEU A 317 -15.34 20.40 6.94
N LEU A 318 -16.29 19.48 7.10
CA LEU A 318 -16.34 18.53 8.20
C LEU A 318 -15.09 17.61 8.24
N GLN A 319 -14.67 17.08 7.09
CA GLN A 319 -13.44 16.28 6.96
C GLN A 319 -12.16 17.07 7.26
N LEU A 320 -12.17 18.40 7.05
CA LEU A 320 -11.03 19.26 7.33
C LEU A 320 -10.91 19.57 8.83
N ASP A 321 -12.03 19.86 9.49
CA ASP A 321 -12.08 20.16 10.93
C ASP A 321 -13.52 20.03 11.46
N ALA A 322 -13.85 18.87 12.06
CA ALA A 322 -15.22 18.59 12.50
C ALA A 322 -15.68 19.48 13.67
N ALA A 323 -14.78 19.77 14.62
CA ALA A 323 -15.08 20.63 15.77
C ALA A 323 -15.38 22.05 15.30
N ARG A 324 -14.56 22.61 14.40
CA ARG A 324 -14.83 23.92 13.83
C ARG A 324 -16.09 23.92 12.96
N PHE A 325 -16.36 22.87 12.20
CA PHE A 325 -17.57 22.79 11.37
C PHE A 325 -18.85 22.91 12.21
N VAL A 326 -18.92 22.17 13.32
CA VAL A 326 -20.09 22.20 14.20
C VAL A 326 -20.25 23.55 14.90
N SER A 327 -19.17 24.29 15.12
CA SER A 327 -19.24 25.68 15.62
C SER A 327 -19.76 26.71 14.60
N LEU A 328 -19.87 26.35 13.31
CA LEU A 328 -20.35 27.29 12.28
C LEU A 328 -21.86 27.58 12.47
N PRO A 329 -22.31 28.81 12.14
CA PRO A 329 -23.74 29.13 12.13
C PRO A 329 -24.52 28.18 11.22
N MET A 330 -25.71 27.76 11.68
CA MET A 330 -26.62 26.85 10.95
C MET A 330 -26.07 25.45 10.65
N SER A 331 -24.95 25.04 11.27
CA SER A 331 -24.38 23.69 11.08
C SER A 331 -25.33 22.59 11.57
N SER A 332 -25.93 22.76 12.75
CA SER A 332 -26.97 21.87 13.30
C SER A 332 -28.20 21.85 12.40
N ASP A 333 -28.70 23.03 12.03
CA ASP A 333 -29.87 23.19 11.14
C ASP A 333 -29.70 22.48 9.79
N LEU A 334 -28.49 22.46 9.25
CA LEU A 334 -28.13 21.77 8.02
C LEU A 334 -28.19 20.25 8.20
N VAL A 335 -27.54 19.75 9.25
CA VAL A 335 -27.42 18.32 9.53
C VAL A 335 -28.79 17.70 9.84
N PHE A 336 -29.60 18.37 10.68
CA PHE A 336 -30.97 17.92 10.96
C PHE A 336 -31.87 18.01 9.74
N TYR A 337 -31.67 19.00 8.85
CA TYR A 337 -32.40 19.05 7.59
C TYR A 337 -32.11 17.82 6.71
N TYR A 338 -30.84 17.46 6.55
CA TYR A 338 -30.46 16.24 5.84
C TYR A 338 -31.07 14.99 6.48
N TRP A 339 -30.99 14.85 7.80
CA TRP A 339 -31.59 13.73 8.52
C TRP A 339 -33.10 13.64 8.29
N ASN A 340 -33.82 14.76 8.38
CA ASN A 340 -35.25 14.80 8.12
C ASN A 340 -35.60 14.40 6.68
N LYS A 341 -34.75 14.74 5.69
CA LYS A 341 -34.93 14.28 4.31
C LYS A 341 -34.70 12.78 4.13
N VAL A 342 -33.76 12.24 4.88
CA VAL A 342 -33.51 10.80 4.93
C VAL A 342 -34.74 10.08 5.51
N VAL A 343 -35.28 10.56 6.63
CA VAL A 343 -36.51 10.03 7.25
C VAL A 343 -37.73 10.15 6.31
N GLN A 344 -37.91 11.32 5.68
CA GLN A 344 -39.00 11.57 4.73
C GLN A 344 -38.94 10.59 3.55
N ALA A 345 -37.75 10.40 2.98
CA ALA A 345 -37.55 9.49 1.85
C ALA A 345 -37.92 8.05 2.22
N THR A 346 -37.47 7.56 3.38
CA THR A 346 -37.77 6.19 3.83
C THR A 346 -39.23 5.97 4.24
N SER A 347 -39.95 7.05 4.56
CA SER A 347 -41.38 6.99 4.86
C SER A 347 -42.26 7.13 3.60
N SER A 348 -41.64 7.41 2.45
CA SER A 348 -42.30 7.53 1.16
C SER A 348 -42.39 6.17 0.44
N PRO A 349 -43.21 6.02 -0.62
CA PRO A 349 -43.28 4.79 -1.40
C PRO A 349 -41.90 4.33 -1.90
N SER A 350 -41.65 3.02 -1.91
CA SER A 350 -40.34 2.43 -2.27
C SER A 350 -39.80 2.90 -3.62
N GLY A 351 -40.68 3.15 -4.61
CA GLY A 351 -40.30 3.65 -5.93
C GLY A 351 -39.81 5.11 -5.99
N TYR A 352 -39.83 5.86 -4.89
CA TYR A 352 -39.33 7.24 -4.85
C TYR A 352 -37.82 7.35 -4.66
N ILE A 353 -37.20 6.29 -4.12
CA ILE A 353 -35.76 6.18 -3.92
C ILE A 353 -35.18 5.36 -5.06
N ALA A 354 -34.22 5.93 -5.79
CA ALA A 354 -33.52 5.22 -6.85
C ALA A 354 -32.11 5.78 -7.08
N ASN A 355 -31.23 4.96 -7.67
CA ASN A 355 -29.89 5.40 -8.10
C ASN A 355 -29.95 6.19 -9.42
N SER A 356 -30.72 7.28 -9.45
CA SER A 356 -30.87 8.14 -10.62
C SER A 356 -30.87 9.62 -10.23
N LEU A 357 -30.30 10.47 -11.08
CA LEU A 357 -30.33 11.93 -10.92
C LEU A 357 -31.74 12.50 -11.11
N THR A 358 -32.67 11.75 -11.71
CA THR A 358 -34.07 12.16 -11.92
C THR A 358 -35.03 11.59 -10.88
N ALA A 359 -34.56 10.75 -9.96
CA ALA A 359 -35.38 10.22 -8.87
C ALA A 359 -35.87 11.33 -7.93
N ILE A 360 -37.01 11.15 -7.27
CA ILE A 360 -37.49 12.12 -6.26
C ILE A 360 -36.46 12.25 -5.15
N PHE A 361 -36.05 11.11 -4.60
CA PHE A 361 -34.98 11.00 -3.61
C PHE A 361 -33.82 10.19 -4.18
N PRO A 362 -32.84 10.83 -4.84
CA PRO A 362 -31.65 10.13 -5.30
C PRO A 362 -30.86 9.53 -4.13
N ILE A 363 -30.46 8.26 -4.23
CA ILE A 363 -29.70 7.56 -3.16
C ILE A 363 -28.49 8.37 -2.70
N ARG A 364 -27.71 8.93 -3.62
CA ARG A 364 -26.51 9.73 -3.31
C ARG A 364 -26.79 10.98 -2.47
N PHE A 365 -27.98 11.57 -2.58
CA PHE A 365 -28.37 12.71 -1.73
C PHE A 365 -28.61 12.26 -0.28
N LEU A 366 -29.32 11.16 -0.11
CA LEU A 366 -29.67 10.60 1.19
C LEU A 366 -28.40 10.12 1.92
N VAL A 367 -27.58 9.33 1.23
CA VAL A 367 -26.32 8.82 1.79
C VAL A 367 -25.39 9.96 2.17
N GLN A 368 -25.27 10.99 1.33
CA GLN A 368 -24.50 12.19 1.67
C GLN A 368 -25.02 12.87 2.95
N GLY A 369 -26.34 12.96 3.14
CA GLY A 369 -26.94 13.48 4.36
C GLY A 369 -26.62 12.63 5.59
N MET A 370 -26.72 11.30 5.47
CA MET A 370 -26.38 10.35 6.54
C MET A 370 -24.89 10.41 6.91
N VAL A 371 -24.00 10.54 5.91
CA VAL A 371 -22.55 10.69 6.13
C VAL A 371 -22.24 11.98 6.88
N VAL A 372 -22.85 13.11 6.46
CA VAL A 372 -22.68 14.41 7.12
C VAL A 372 -23.21 14.37 8.57
N PHE A 373 -24.34 13.70 8.79
CA PHE A 373 -24.87 13.44 10.13
C PHE A 373 -23.88 12.63 10.97
N ARG A 374 -23.45 11.47 10.48
CA ARG A 374 -22.52 10.56 11.15
C ARG A 374 -21.21 11.23 11.54
N ASP A 375 -20.57 11.92 10.61
CA ASP A 375 -19.27 12.57 10.83
C ASP A 375 -19.39 13.77 11.80
N SER A 376 -20.61 14.30 12.04
CA SER A 376 -20.86 15.37 13.03
C SER A 376 -21.11 14.83 14.45
N LEU A 377 -21.57 13.58 14.61
CA LEU A 377 -22.04 13.02 15.88
C LEU A 377 -21.05 13.12 17.03
N ALA A 378 -19.75 12.94 16.76
CA ALA A 378 -18.73 12.99 17.81
C ALA A 378 -18.65 14.36 18.51
N GLN A 379 -19.14 15.43 17.89
CA GLN A 379 -19.19 16.77 18.49
C GLN A 379 -20.45 17.01 19.32
N TRP A 380 -21.46 16.14 19.21
CA TRP A 380 -22.73 16.21 19.94
C TRP A 380 -22.94 15.05 20.91
N SER A 381 -21.86 14.36 21.28
CA SER A 381 -21.91 13.39 22.38
C SER A 381 -22.34 14.10 23.68
N PRO A 382 -23.15 13.44 24.54
CA PRO A 382 -23.54 13.95 25.87
C PRO A 382 -22.35 14.36 26.74
N THR A 383 -21.23 13.64 26.60
CA THR A 383 -20.02 13.83 27.40
C THR A 383 -18.85 14.12 26.46
N ARG A 384 -18.16 15.24 26.69
CA ARG A 384 -16.95 15.59 25.93
C ARG A 384 -15.78 14.70 26.35
N ARG A 385 -14.72 14.69 25.53
CA ARG A 385 -13.49 13.92 25.81
C ARG A 385 -12.81 14.31 27.14
N ASP A 386 -13.03 15.52 27.62
CA ASP A 386 -12.52 16.03 28.90
C ASP A 386 -13.42 15.69 30.11
N GLY A 387 -14.50 14.92 29.89
CA GLY A 387 -15.45 14.52 30.93
C GLY A 387 -16.53 15.56 31.25
N THR A 388 -16.55 16.71 30.58
CA THR A 388 -17.56 17.75 30.80
C THR A 388 -18.87 17.48 30.03
N VAL A 389 -19.99 17.94 30.59
CA VAL A 389 -21.31 17.84 29.93
C VAL A 389 -21.32 18.75 28.70
N ASN A 390 -21.75 18.21 27.56
CA ASN A 390 -21.86 18.97 26.33
C ASN A 390 -23.22 19.64 26.24
N VAL A 391 -23.26 20.97 26.32
CA VAL A 391 -24.51 21.75 26.17
C VAL A 391 -25.12 21.59 24.77
N GLN A 392 -24.31 21.24 23.77
CA GLN A 392 -24.74 20.99 22.39
C GLN A 392 -25.03 19.50 22.13
N ALA A 393 -25.19 18.68 23.17
CA ALA A 393 -25.50 17.27 23.02
C ALA A 393 -26.83 17.05 22.30
N LEU A 394 -26.91 15.94 21.56
CA LEU A 394 -28.19 15.46 21.04
C LEU A 394 -29.12 15.09 22.21
N ASP A 395 -30.39 15.45 22.09
CA ASP A 395 -31.38 15.04 23.07
C ASP A 395 -31.62 13.52 23.01
N ARG A 396 -31.95 12.93 24.17
CA ARG A 396 -32.14 11.48 24.31
C ARG A 396 -33.25 10.96 23.39
N THR A 397 -34.35 11.69 23.28
CA THR A 397 -35.52 11.31 22.48
C THR A 397 -35.16 11.16 21.00
N PHE A 398 -34.42 12.10 20.45
CA PHE A 398 -33.94 12.11 19.08
C PHE A 398 -32.98 10.95 18.82
N VAL A 399 -32.04 10.68 19.74
CA VAL A 399 -31.11 9.55 19.61
C VAL A 399 -31.89 8.22 19.59
N GLU A 400 -32.83 8.04 20.52
CA GLU A 400 -33.64 6.82 20.58
C GLU A 400 -34.53 6.63 19.33
N GLU A 401 -35.16 7.70 18.84
CA GLU A 401 -35.94 7.68 17.60
C GLU A 401 -35.07 7.39 16.37
N ALA A 402 -33.88 7.98 16.29
CA ALA A 402 -32.94 7.74 15.21
C ALA A 402 -32.48 6.28 15.18
N VAL A 403 -32.14 5.69 16.33
CA VAL A 403 -31.77 4.27 16.43
C VAL A 403 -32.94 3.36 16.03
N LYS A 404 -34.15 3.63 16.53
CA LYS A 404 -35.36 2.87 16.12
C LYS A 404 -35.57 2.93 14.62
N MET A 405 -35.45 4.11 14.01
CA MET A 405 -35.57 4.26 12.56
C MET A 405 -34.51 3.46 11.82
N LEU A 406 -33.23 3.54 12.24
CA LEU A 406 -32.13 2.77 11.63
C LEU A 406 -32.41 1.27 11.63
N VAL A 407 -32.76 0.70 12.78
CA VAL A 407 -32.97 -0.74 12.96
C VAL A 407 -34.23 -1.24 12.25
N THR A 408 -35.30 -0.42 12.18
CA THR A 408 -36.59 -0.86 11.63
C THR A 408 -36.80 -0.53 10.14
N ARG A 409 -36.03 0.41 9.58
CA ARG A 409 -36.25 0.91 8.20
C ARG A 409 -35.00 0.94 7.32
N PHE A 410 -33.82 1.18 7.88
CA PHE A 410 -32.59 1.35 7.08
C PHE A 410 -31.75 0.08 6.99
N ILE A 411 -31.63 -0.64 8.10
CA ILE A 411 -30.82 -1.85 8.22
C ILE A 411 -31.51 -3.10 7.63
N PRO A 412 -32.85 -3.31 7.70
CA PRO A 412 -33.46 -4.52 7.15
C PRO A 412 -33.19 -4.71 5.64
N LEU A 413 -33.07 -5.98 5.20
CA LEU A 413 -32.92 -6.29 3.77
C LEU A 413 -34.18 -5.83 3.02
N ASN A 414 -34.00 -5.09 1.93
CA ASN A 414 -35.08 -4.72 1.02
C ASN A 414 -35.24 -5.79 -0.09
N PRO A 415 -36.31 -5.73 -0.92
CA PRO A 415 -36.50 -6.72 -1.98
C PRO A 415 -35.37 -6.80 -3.01
N SER A 416 -34.73 -5.68 -3.37
CA SER A 416 -33.57 -5.66 -4.26
C SER A 416 -32.40 -6.41 -3.63
N ASP A 417 -32.16 -6.21 -2.33
CA ASP A 417 -31.10 -6.91 -1.59
C ASP A 417 -31.29 -8.43 -1.66
N LEU A 418 -32.54 -8.91 -1.55
CA LEU A 418 -32.87 -10.33 -1.64
C LEU A 418 -32.71 -10.88 -3.06
N GLU A 419 -33.10 -10.10 -4.07
CA GLU A 419 -32.93 -10.46 -5.48
C GLU A 419 -31.45 -10.55 -5.85
N ASP A 420 -30.64 -9.57 -5.44
CA ASP A 420 -29.20 -9.53 -5.67
C ASP A 420 -28.50 -10.71 -4.98
N TRP A 421 -28.87 -11.02 -3.74
CA TRP A 421 -28.36 -12.18 -3.01
C TRP A 421 -28.75 -13.51 -3.66
N MET A 422 -29.99 -13.65 -4.15
CA MET A 422 -30.44 -14.86 -4.85
C MET A 422 -29.77 -15.04 -6.22
N ALA A 423 -29.41 -13.95 -6.88
CA ALA A 423 -28.75 -13.97 -8.18
C ALA A 423 -27.28 -14.40 -8.06
N ASP A 424 -26.56 -13.87 -7.07
CA ASP A 424 -25.15 -14.19 -6.83
C ASP A 424 -24.83 -14.14 -5.31
N PRO A 425 -25.01 -15.25 -4.58
CA PRO A 425 -24.80 -15.27 -3.14
C PRO A 425 -23.32 -15.08 -2.77
N GLU A 426 -22.40 -15.46 -3.67
CA GLU A 426 -20.97 -15.36 -3.45
C GLU A 426 -20.50 -13.91 -3.55
N GLU A 427 -20.92 -13.19 -4.60
CA GLU A 427 -20.60 -11.77 -4.75
C GLU A 427 -21.26 -10.93 -3.66
N TRP A 428 -22.46 -11.30 -3.21
CA TRP A 428 -23.11 -10.61 -2.09
C TRP A 428 -22.25 -10.65 -0.81
N VAL A 429 -21.66 -11.80 -0.47
CA VAL A 429 -20.74 -11.93 0.68
C VAL A 429 -19.45 -11.15 0.44
N ASN A 430 -18.98 -11.08 -0.81
CA ASN A 430 -17.84 -10.25 -1.17
C ASN A 430 -18.10 -8.76 -0.93
N VAL A 431 -19.30 -8.28 -1.28
CA VAL A 431 -19.73 -6.89 -1.13
C VAL A 431 -19.95 -6.52 0.34
N GLU A 432 -20.64 -7.34 1.13
CA GLU A 432 -20.94 -7.02 2.54
C GLU A 432 -19.67 -6.87 3.39
N GLU A 433 -18.66 -7.72 3.16
CA GLU A 433 -17.40 -7.68 3.94
C GLU A 433 -16.42 -6.59 3.48
N ARG A 434 -16.64 -5.96 2.31
CA ARG A 434 -15.89 -4.75 1.89
C ARG A 434 -16.35 -3.51 2.67
N ASP A 435 -16.59 -3.66 3.98
CA ASP A 435 -17.15 -2.73 4.97
C ASP A 435 -16.73 -1.25 4.79
N ASN A 436 -15.59 -0.96 4.16
CA ASN A 436 -15.06 0.39 3.92
C ASN A 436 -15.51 1.09 2.62
N ASP A 437 -15.99 0.39 1.58
CA ASP A 437 -16.16 1.01 0.26
C ASP A 437 -17.61 1.40 -0.06
N GLN A 438 -18.62 0.63 0.38
CA GLN A 438 -20.02 0.82 -0.05
C GLN A 438 -20.86 1.75 0.84
N TRP A 439 -20.46 1.97 2.09
CA TRP A 439 -21.24 2.82 3.03
C TRP A 439 -21.35 4.29 2.60
N GLU A 440 -20.50 4.74 1.66
CA GLU A 440 -20.61 6.08 1.08
C GLU A 440 -21.58 6.16 -0.12
N TYR A 441 -22.10 5.03 -0.57
CA TYR A 441 -22.90 4.92 -1.79
C TYR A 441 -24.27 4.30 -1.55
N GLU A 442 -24.43 3.47 -0.52
CA GLU A 442 -25.66 2.73 -0.22
C GLU A 442 -26.27 3.07 1.14
N ILE A 443 -27.59 2.92 1.25
CA ILE A 443 -28.36 3.35 2.42
C ILE A 443 -28.13 2.41 3.61
N ARG A 444 -28.24 1.09 3.41
CA ARG A 444 -28.10 0.09 4.48
C ARG A 444 -26.72 0.12 5.13
N PRO A 445 -25.60 0.00 4.38
CA PRO A 445 -24.27 0.05 5.00
C PRO A 445 -23.99 1.42 5.64
N CYS A 446 -24.50 2.53 5.08
CA CYS A 446 -24.41 3.84 5.74
C CYS A 446 -25.18 3.88 7.06
N GLY A 447 -26.38 3.31 7.10
CA GLY A 447 -27.22 3.19 8.30
C GLY A 447 -26.53 2.41 9.42
N GLU A 448 -25.89 1.28 9.09
CA GLU A 448 -25.07 0.52 10.03
C GLU A 448 -23.93 1.37 10.61
N ARG A 449 -23.22 2.17 9.79
CA ARG A 449 -22.16 3.07 10.25
C ARG A 449 -22.68 4.22 11.13
N VAL A 450 -23.85 4.77 10.82
CA VAL A 450 -24.51 5.77 11.67
C VAL A 450 -24.84 5.16 13.04
N LEU A 451 -25.43 3.95 13.05
CA LEU A 451 -25.76 3.23 14.28
C LEU A 451 -24.52 2.97 15.15
N MET A 452 -23.44 2.44 14.56
CA MET A 452 -22.18 2.22 15.27
C MET A 452 -21.65 3.52 15.90
N THR A 453 -21.77 4.63 15.19
CA THR A 453 -21.30 5.94 15.68
C THR A 453 -22.20 6.43 16.83
N LEU A 454 -23.53 6.32 16.70
CA LEU A 454 -24.46 6.66 17.78
C LEU A 454 -24.22 5.80 19.02
N SER A 455 -24.04 4.49 18.88
CA SER A 455 -23.72 3.60 20.00
C SER A 455 -22.41 4.01 20.66
N ASN A 456 -21.37 4.33 19.89
CA ASN A 456 -20.10 4.79 20.47
C ASN A 456 -20.19 6.13 21.22
N GLN A 457 -20.99 7.08 20.74
CA GLN A 457 -21.05 8.46 21.26
C GLN A 457 -22.15 8.68 22.31
N CYS A 458 -23.23 7.90 22.30
CA CYS A 458 -24.43 8.08 23.12
C CYS A 458 -24.84 6.80 23.87
N ARG A 459 -23.86 6.06 24.41
CA ARG A 459 -24.03 4.72 25.03
C ARG A 459 -25.19 4.63 26.02
N ASP A 460 -25.29 5.60 26.93
CA ASP A 460 -26.31 5.64 27.98
C ASP A 460 -27.75 5.59 27.44
N PHE A 461 -27.95 5.98 26.18
CA PHE A 461 -29.25 5.97 25.52
C PHE A 461 -29.41 4.77 24.57
N VAL A 462 -28.35 4.45 23.82
CA VAL A 462 -28.39 3.45 22.75
C VAL A 462 -28.36 2.02 23.30
N ASP A 463 -27.53 1.75 24.30
CA ASP A 463 -27.33 0.38 24.78
C ASP A 463 -28.58 -0.21 25.46
N PRO A 464 -29.30 0.52 26.34
CA PRO A 464 -30.56 0.03 26.91
C PRO A 464 -31.63 -0.18 25.83
N LEU A 465 -31.67 0.69 24.81
CA LEU A 465 -32.61 0.56 23.70
C LEU A 465 -32.33 -0.69 22.86
N LEU A 466 -31.08 -0.92 22.45
CA LEU A 466 -30.70 -2.13 21.70
C LEU A 466 -30.94 -3.40 22.51
N LYS A 467 -30.69 -3.36 23.83
CA LYS A 467 -31.03 -4.49 24.72
C LYS A 467 -32.54 -4.77 24.74
N THR A 468 -33.37 -3.72 24.81
CA THR A 468 -34.83 -3.86 24.82
C THR A 468 -35.33 -4.42 23.48
N THR A 469 -34.82 -3.89 22.36
CA THR A 469 -35.14 -4.39 21.02
C THR A 469 -34.68 -5.84 20.82
N TRP A 470 -33.55 -6.24 21.42
CA TRP A 470 -33.12 -7.64 21.47
C TRP A 470 -34.07 -8.51 22.30
N ASP A 471 -34.44 -8.06 23.50
CA ASP A 471 -35.37 -8.76 24.40
C ASP A 471 -36.74 -9.00 23.76
N GLU A 472 -37.19 -8.09 22.88
CA GLU A 472 -38.43 -8.21 22.11
C GLU A 472 -38.36 -9.28 21.02
N VAL A 473 -37.18 -9.52 20.41
CA VAL A 473 -37.05 -10.46 19.28
C VAL A 473 -36.48 -11.83 19.66
N LYS A 474 -35.71 -11.92 20.76
CA LYS A 474 -35.17 -13.20 21.24
C LYS A 474 -36.33 -14.15 21.60
N GLY A 475 -36.20 -15.44 21.27
CA GLY A 475 -37.26 -16.41 21.53
C GLY A 475 -38.51 -16.31 20.63
N LEU A 476 -38.67 -15.26 19.81
CA LEU A 476 -39.77 -15.21 18.83
C LEU A 476 -39.57 -16.24 17.73
N ASP A 477 -40.58 -17.07 17.46
CA ASP A 477 -40.56 -18.01 16.35
C ASP A 477 -40.78 -17.26 15.03
N ALA A 478 -39.76 -17.28 14.16
CA ALA A 478 -39.83 -16.62 12.87
C ALA A 478 -40.63 -17.48 11.88
N THR A 479 -41.93 -17.18 11.74
CA THR A 479 -42.87 -17.94 10.89
C THR A 479 -43.01 -17.39 9.47
N ASP A 480 -42.65 -16.12 9.25
CA ASP A 480 -42.80 -15.42 7.98
C ASP A 480 -41.58 -14.55 7.67
N LEU A 481 -41.43 -14.15 6.40
CA LEU A 481 -40.29 -13.37 5.92
C LEU A 481 -40.14 -12.03 6.65
N SER A 482 -41.22 -11.35 7.02
CA SER A 482 -41.12 -10.04 7.68
C SER A 482 -40.52 -10.15 9.07
N THR A 483 -40.91 -11.17 9.84
CA THR A 483 -40.31 -11.49 11.13
C THR A 483 -38.85 -11.89 10.99
N ILE A 484 -38.50 -12.68 9.97
CA ILE A 484 -37.11 -13.08 9.65
C ILE A 484 -36.24 -11.85 9.39
N LEU A 485 -36.70 -10.92 8.55
CA LEU A 485 -35.98 -9.69 8.22
C LEU A 485 -35.82 -8.75 9.43
N GLN A 486 -36.83 -8.69 10.30
CA GLN A 486 -36.74 -7.94 11.54
C GLN A 486 -35.68 -8.54 12.48
N LYS A 487 -35.67 -9.86 12.67
CA LYS A 487 -34.67 -10.54 13.49
C LYS A 487 -33.26 -10.35 12.90
N GLU A 488 -33.11 -10.49 11.59
CA GLU A 488 -31.85 -10.26 10.88
C GLU A 488 -31.31 -8.85 11.11
N ALA A 489 -32.15 -7.83 11.01
CA ALA A 489 -31.76 -6.44 11.22
C ALA A 489 -31.33 -6.16 12.68
N VAL A 490 -32.03 -6.76 13.66
CA VAL A 490 -31.67 -6.64 15.07
C VAL A 490 -30.35 -7.37 15.36
N TYR A 491 -30.15 -8.57 14.80
CA TYR A 491 -28.89 -9.31 14.94
C TYR A 491 -27.73 -8.56 14.28
N CYS A 492 -27.97 -7.93 13.13
CA CYS A 492 -27.01 -7.02 12.48
C CYS A 492 -26.66 -5.85 13.42
N ALA A 493 -27.66 -5.14 13.96
CA ALA A 493 -27.47 -4.03 14.87
C ALA A 493 -26.65 -4.39 16.11
N ILE A 494 -26.95 -5.53 16.74
CA ILE A 494 -26.23 -6.05 17.91
C ILE A 494 -24.79 -6.44 17.53
N GLY A 495 -24.61 -7.15 16.42
CA GLY A 495 -23.29 -7.56 15.93
C GLY A 495 -22.40 -6.39 15.50
N ARG A 496 -22.98 -5.26 15.09
CA ARG A 496 -22.22 -4.02 14.82
C ARG A 496 -21.83 -3.26 16.10
N CYS A 497 -22.49 -3.53 17.24
CA CYS A 497 -22.31 -2.80 18.50
C CYS A 497 -21.76 -3.67 19.65
N THR A 498 -21.01 -4.75 19.33
CA THR A 498 -20.60 -5.79 20.29
C THR A 498 -19.77 -5.30 21.46
N SER A 499 -18.93 -4.27 21.27
CA SER A 499 -17.99 -3.81 22.30
C SER A 499 -18.67 -3.25 23.55
N HIS A 500 -19.88 -2.71 23.40
CA HIS A 500 -20.65 -2.12 24.50
C HIS A 500 -21.73 -3.06 25.03
N LEU A 501 -22.23 -3.95 24.18
CA LEU A 501 -23.32 -4.87 24.52
C LEU A 501 -22.87 -6.14 25.25
N ARG A 502 -21.56 -6.43 25.30
CA ARG A 502 -21.03 -7.67 25.88
C ARG A 502 -21.44 -7.91 27.35
N ASP A 503 -21.53 -6.83 28.13
CA ASP A 503 -21.85 -6.89 29.55
C ASP A 503 -23.37 -6.85 29.80
N LEU A 504 -24.16 -6.56 28.75
CA LEU A 504 -25.61 -6.38 28.80
C LEU A 504 -26.38 -7.56 28.20
N ILE A 505 -25.81 -8.24 27.21
CA ILE A 505 -26.42 -9.40 26.54
C ILE A 505 -25.70 -10.66 27.03
N PRO A 506 -26.42 -11.62 27.64
CA PRO A 506 -25.86 -12.90 28.07
C PRO A 506 -25.59 -13.79 26.84
N PHE A 507 -24.53 -13.49 26.09
CA PHE A 507 -24.25 -14.11 24.80
C PHE A 507 -24.06 -15.62 24.88
N THR A 508 -23.47 -16.13 25.96
CA THR A 508 -23.30 -17.58 26.16
C THR A 508 -24.64 -18.32 26.20
N ASP A 509 -25.62 -17.79 26.96
CA ASP A 509 -26.95 -18.39 27.07
C ASP A 509 -27.70 -18.25 25.74
N TRP A 510 -27.56 -17.09 25.09
CA TRP A 510 -28.18 -16.84 23.79
C TRP A 510 -27.61 -17.76 22.69
N LEU A 511 -26.30 -18.02 22.72
CA LEU A 511 -25.60 -18.94 21.83
C LEU A 511 -26.10 -20.37 22.00
N GLN A 512 -26.17 -20.86 23.24
CA GLN A 512 -26.58 -22.23 23.56
C GLN A 512 -28.09 -22.47 23.40
N GLY A 513 -28.90 -21.42 23.52
CA GLY A 513 -30.35 -21.45 23.36
C GLY A 513 -30.81 -21.09 21.95
N ASP A 514 -31.23 -19.84 21.76
CA ASP A 514 -31.90 -19.40 20.53
C ASP A 514 -31.03 -19.54 19.28
N LEU A 515 -29.76 -19.11 19.32
CA LEU A 515 -28.90 -19.13 18.13
C LEU A 515 -28.64 -20.57 17.66
N ALA A 516 -28.38 -21.51 18.58
CA ALA A 516 -28.22 -22.93 18.25
C ALA A 516 -29.48 -23.54 17.64
N ARG A 517 -30.66 -23.20 18.18
CA ARG A 517 -31.95 -23.67 17.68
C ARG A 517 -32.26 -23.09 16.29
N GLU A 518 -32.02 -21.81 16.10
CA GLU A 518 -32.26 -21.11 14.83
C GLU A 518 -31.29 -21.56 13.74
N ALA A 519 -30.02 -21.78 14.08
CA ALA A 519 -29.03 -22.31 13.15
C ALA A 519 -29.41 -23.69 12.61
N ARG A 520 -30.11 -24.51 13.42
CA ARG A 520 -30.61 -25.84 13.05
C ARG A 520 -32.03 -25.84 12.45
N GLY A 521 -32.61 -24.66 12.23
CA GLY A 521 -33.96 -24.53 11.67
C GLY A 521 -34.06 -25.02 10.22
N ILE A 522 -35.23 -25.56 9.86
CA ILE A 522 -35.49 -26.20 8.55
C ILE A 522 -36.35 -25.31 7.63
N ASN A 523 -36.77 -24.12 8.09
CA ASN A 523 -37.63 -23.24 7.29
C ASN A 523 -36.88 -22.71 6.03
N PRO A 524 -37.51 -22.71 4.84
CA PRO A 524 -36.89 -22.28 3.58
C PRO A 524 -36.27 -20.88 3.58
N SER A 525 -36.78 -19.95 4.39
CA SER A 525 -36.26 -18.58 4.50
C SER A 525 -35.19 -18.40 5.58
N TYR A 526 -34.83 -19.46 6.31
CA TYR A 526 -33.78 -19.41 7.33
C TYR A 526 -32.35 -19.21 6.84
N PRO A 527 -31.95 -19.40 5.56
CA PRO A 527 -30.57 -19.10 5.17
C PRO A 527 -30.16 -17.66 5.50
N ILE A 528 -31.10 -16.70 5.45
CA ILE A 528 -30.90 -15.30 5.89
C ILE A 528 -30.45 -15.25 7.36
N LEU A 529 -31.15 -15.96 8.26
CA LEU A 529 -30.80 -16.00 9.68
C LEU A 529 -29.55 -16.84 9.95
N LYS A 530 -29.40 -18.00 9.32
CA LYS A 530 -28.22 -18.88 9.47
C LYS A 530 -26.93 -18.12 9.17
N ARG A 531 -26.91 -17.41 8.04
CA ARG A 531 -25.81 -16.53 7.68
C ARG A 531 -25.59 -15.44 8.72
N ARG A 532 -26.65 -14.72 9.11
CA ARG A 532 -26.52 -13.63 10.09
C ARG A 532 -26.03 -14.14 11.45
N ILE A 533 -26.40 -15.37 11.85
CA ILE A 533 -25.90 -16.03 13.07
C ILE A 533 -24.41 -16.33 12.95
N ALA A 534 -23.96 -16.91 11.82
CA ALA A 534 -22.54 -17.17 11.55
C ALA A 534 -21.71 -15.87 11.64
N TRP A 535 -22.19 -14.82 10.96
CA TRP A 535 -21.58 -13.48 11.00
C TRP A 535 -21.58 -12.88 12.41
N LEU A 536 -22.69 -12.99 13.15
CA LEU A 536 -22.83 -12.46 14.50
C LEU A 536 -21.82 -13.12 15.44
N ILE A 537 -21.71 -14.45 15.41
CA ILE A 537 -20.71 -15.20 16.18
C ILE A 537 -19.30 -14.69 15.86
N GLY A 538 -18.99 -14.52 14.58
CA GLY A 538 -17.72 -13.96 14.12
C GLY A 538 -17.43 -12.57 14.69
N LYS A 539 -18.39 -11.65 14.66
CA LYS A 539 -18.22 -10.29 15.22
C LYS A 539 -18.05 -10.31 16.75
N TRP A 540 -18.78 -11.16 17.47
CA TRP A 540 -18.67 -11.28 18.93
C TRP A 540 -17.32 -11.84 19.38
N VAL A 541 -16.80 -12.85 18.68
CA VAL A 541 -15.49 -13.44 18.99
C VAL A 541 -14.35 -12.48 18.61
N SER A 542 -14.36 -11.92 17.39
CA SER A 542 -13.30 -11.03 16.91
C SER A 542 -13.19 -9.71 17.70
N SER A 543 -14.28 -9.23 18.29
CA SER A 543 -14.27 -8.05 19.17
C SER A 543 -13.81 -8.35 20.61
N GLY A 544 -13.54 -9.62 20.94
CA GLY A 544 -13.20 -10.05 22.29
C GLY A 544 -14.40 -10.04 23.26
N SER A 545 -15.63 -9.89 22.75
CA SER A 545 -16.86 -9.91 23.54
C SER A 545 -17.32 -11.32 23.92
N ALA A 546 -16.84 -12.34 23.20
CA ALA A 546 -17.04 -13.75 23.52
C ALA A 546 -15.73 -14.54 23.34
N THR A 547 -15.56 -15.62 24.10
CA THR A 547 -14.42 -16.52 23.93
C THR A 547 -14.74 -17.63 22.93
N CYS A 548 -13.81 -17.94 22.04
CA CYS A 548 -13.83 -19.11 21.17
C CYS A 548 -13.67 -20.46 21.90
N ASN A 549 -13.50 -20.44 23.23
CA ASN A 549 -13.39 -21.64 24.07
C ASN A 549 -14.73 -22.33 24.34
N ASN A 550 -15.86 -21.76 23.90
CA ASN A 550 -17.15 -22.40 24.08
C ASN A 550 -17.37 -23.45 22.97
N PRO A 551 -17.51 -24.76 23.29
CA PRO A 551 -17.73 -25.79 22.29
C PRO A 551 -18.98 -25.53 21.42
N ALA A 552 -20.02 -24.91 21.98
CA ALA A 552 -21.24 -24.58 21.24
C ALA A 552 -20.98 -23.65 20.05
N THR A 553 -19.97 -22.77 20.13
CA THR A 553 -19.55 -21.93 19.00
C THR A 553 -19.13 -22.81 17.82
N TRP A 554 -18.26 -23.78 18.07
CA TRP A 554 -17.74 -24.68 17.05
C TRP A 554 -18.79 -25.66 16.55
N GLU A 555 -19.65 -26.18 17.42
CA GLU A 555 -20.77 -27.03 17.02
C GLU A 555 -21.71 -26.32 16.04
N ILE A 556 -22.05 -25.06 16.29
CA ILE A 556 -22.91 -24.26 15.40
C ILE A 556 -22.18 -23.99 14.08
N LEU A 557 -20.93 -23.53 14.12
CA LEU A 557 -20.19 -23.17 12.91
C LEU A 557 -19.88 -24.38 12.03
N VAL A 558 -19.52 -25.53 12.62
CA VAL A 558 -19.31 -26.78 11.88
C VAL A 558 -20.63 -27.28 11.30
N HIS A 559 -21.73 -27.20 12.06
CA HIS A 559 -23.04 -27.53 11.53
C HIS A 559 -23.40 -26.66 10.32
N LEU A 560 -23.22 -25.35 10.42
CA LEU A 560 -23.47 -24.42 9.32
C LEU A 560 -22.53 -24.69 8.13
N LEU A 561 -21.26 -24.99 8.36
CA LEU A 561 -20.32 -25.34 7.29
C LEU A 561 -20.72 -26.64 6.55
N GLN A 562 -21.29 -27.61 7.27
CA GLN A 562 -21.78 -28.88 6.72
C GLN A 562 -23.19 -28.79 6.12
N ASP A 563 -23.99 -27.79 6.52
CA ASP A 563 -25.36 -27.60 6.05
C ASP A 563 -25.35 -27.03 4.62
N ARG A 564 -25.48 -27.91 3.63
CA ARG A 564 -25.35 -27.58 2.20
C ARG A 564 -26.60 -26.88 1.60
N GLY A 565 -27.31 -26.07 2.39
CA GLY A 565 -28.32 -25.15 1.84
C GLY A 565 -27.67 -24.00 1.05
N PRO A 566 -28.39 -23.33 0.13
CA PRO A 566 -27.86 -22.15 -0.56
C PRO A 566 -27.60 -21.02 0.46
N GLY A 567 -26.34 -20.56 0.57
CA GLY A 567 -25.94 -19.41 1.39
C GLY A 567 -25.15 -19.72 2.67
N THR A 568 -24.36 -20.79 2.73
CA THR A 568 -23.48 -21.08 3.87
C THR A 568 -22.10 -20.43 3.72
N ASP A 569 -21.87 -19.39 4.52
CA ASP A 569 -20.63 -18.60 4.56
C ASP A 569 -19.54 -19.33 5.36
N ALA A 570 -18.30 -19.29 4.87
CA ALA A 570 -17.14 -19.77 5.61
C ALA A 570 -16.77 -18.77 6.72
N VAL A 571 -16.75 -19.24 7.98
CA VAL A 571 -16.35 -18.42 9.14
C VAL A 571 -14.89 -18.70 9.51
N THR A 572 -14.11 -17.63 9.68
CA THR A 572 -12.76 -17.66 10.28
C THR A 572 -12.83 -17.22 11.73
N LEU A 573 -12.24 -17.99 12.65
CA LEU A 573 -12.03 -17.56 14.05
C LEU A 573 -10.66 -18.02 14.53
N ASP A 574 -10.04 -17.22 15.41
CA ASP A 574 -8.89 -17.63 16.23
C ASP A 574 -9.37 -18.46 17.44
N PHE A 575 -8.65 -19.55 17.77
CA PHE A 575 -9.02 -20.44 18.88
C PHE A 575 -7.88 -21.17 19.56
N LYS A 576 -8.18 -21.68 20.77
CA LYS A 576 -7.33 -22.63 21.48
C LYS A 576 -7.50 -24.04 20.92
N ILE A 577 -6.39 -24.65 20.53
CA ILE A 577 -6.34 -25.95 19.84
C ILE A 577 -7.04 -27.06 20.62
N ASP A 578 -6.88 -27.11 21.95
CA ASP A 578 -7.39 -28.20 22.78
C ASP A 578 -8.92 -28.37 22.71
N ILE A 579 -9.65 -27.27 22.52
CA ILE A 579 -11.12 -27.26 22.44
C ILE A 579 -11.59 -27.50 20.99
N PHE A 580 -10.77 -27.08 20.02
CA PHE A 580 -11.06 -27.23 18.60
C PHE A 580 -10.66 -28.60 18.01
N ALA A 581 -9.74 -29.32 18.66
CA ALA A 581 -9.21 -30.59 18.16
C ALA A 581 -10.27 -31.60 17.65
N PRO A 582 -11.45 -31.78 18.31
CA PRO A 582 -12.51 -32.66 17.80
C PRO A 582 -13.09 -32.22 16.46
N PHE A 583 -13.01 -30.93 16.14
CA PHE A 583 -13.59 -30.29 14.96
C PHE A 583 -12.58 -30.11 13.82
N LEU A 584 -11.27 -30.28 14.08
CA LEU A 584 -10.19 -30.03 13.12
C LEU A 584 -10.38 -30.82 11.81
N SER A 585 -10.56 -32.14 11.90
CA SER A 585 -10.71 -32.98 10.71
C SER A 585 -11.96 -32.61 9.90
N PRO A 586 -13.18 -32.54 10.47
CA PRO A 586 -14.36 -32.09 9.74
C PRO A 586 -14.18 -30.72 9.05
N VAL A 587 -13.62 -29.74 9.75
CA VAL A 587 -13.47 -28.38 9.20
C VAL A 587 -12.48 -28.36 8.04
N VAL A 588 -11.32 -29.01 8.16
CA VAL A 588 -10.33 -29.07 7.07
C VAL A 588 -10.91 -29.70 5.81
N HIS A 589 -11.62 -30.83 5.93
CA HIS A 589 -12.23 -31.49 4.78
C HIS A 589 -13.29 -30.62 4.11
N GLU A 590 -14.15 -29.97 4.89
CA GLU A 590 -15.20 -29.12 4.35
C GLU A 590 -14.63 -27.84 3.71
N LEU A 591 -13.60 -27.21 4.30
CA LEU A 591 -12.95 -26.03 3.71
C LEU A 591 -12.21 -26.38 2.41
N VAL A 592 -11.45 -27.47 2.37
CA VAL A 592 -10.76 -27.93 1.14
C VAL A 592 -11.77 -28.19 0.02
N LYS A 593 -12.90 -28.82 0.36
CA LYS A 593 -14.00 -29.02 -0.58
C LYS A 593 -14.60 -27.69 -1.05
N LEU A 594 -14.85 -26.76 -0.14
CA LEU A 594 -15.43 -25.45 -0.45
C LEU A 594 -14.51 -24.60 -1.36
N VAL A 595 -13.19 -24.65 -1.19
CA VAL A 595 -12.24 -24.00 -2.13
C VAL A 595 -12.42 -24.51 -3.56
N SER A 596 -12.71 -25.80 -3.70
CA SER A 596 -12.91 -26.43 -5.02
C SER A 596 -14.28 -26.09 -5.62
N GLU A 597 -15.30 -25.85 -4.79
CA GLU A 597 -16.68 -25.56 -5.19
C GLU A 597 -16.93 -24.07 -5.48
N ALA A 598 -16.19 -23.16 -4.84
CA ALA A 598 -16.37 -21.71 -5.04
C ALA A 598 -16.13 -21.28 -6.50
N GLU A 599 -16.94 -20.34 -6.99
CA GLU A 599 -16.88 -19.87 -8.38
C GLU A 599 -15.92 -18.67 -8.49
N THR A 600 -15.96 -17.74 -7.54
CA THR A 600 -15.10 -16.55 -7.56
C THR A 600 -13.75 -16.80 -6.88
N LEU A 601 -12.72 -16.17 -7.44
CA LEU A 601 -11.35 -16.24 -6.91
C LEU A 601 -11.21 -15.49 -5.58
N GLU A 602 -12.11 -14.55 -5.27
CA GLU A 602 -12.14 -13.88 -3.95
C GLU A 602 -12.57 -14.85 -2.85
N SER A 603 -13.63 -15.64 -3.05
CA SER A 603 -14.03 -16.63 -2.03
C SER A 603 -13.02 -17.74 -1.89
N LYS A 604 -12.43 -18.23 -3.00
CA LYS A 604 -11.33 -19.21 -2.93
C LYS A 604 -10.19 -18.72 -2.05
N ARG A 605 -9.80 -17.44 -2.19
CA ARG A 605 -8.79 -16.80 -1.34
C ARG A 605 -9.24 -16.73 0.12
N ARG A 606 -10.48 -16.32 0.39
CA ARG A 606 -11.01 -16.24 1.77
C ARG A 606 -11.02 -17.61 2.47
N ILE A 607 -11.52 -18.63 1.79
CA ILE A 607 -11.59 -19.99 2.33
C ILE A 607 -10.17 -20.55 2.54
N SER A 608 -9.24 -20.27 1.62
CA SER A 608 -7.85 -20.70 1.76
C SER A 608 -7.13 -19.96 2.89
N ASN A 609 -7.41 -18.68 3.10
CA ASN A 609 -6.91 -17.93 4.27
C ASN A 609 -7.48 -18.49 5.58
N ALA A 610 -8.73 -18.93 5.59
CA ALA A 610 -9.31 -19.62 6.73
C ALA A 610 -8.57 -20.92 7.05
N LEU A 611 -8.31 -21.72 6.01
CA LEU A 611 -7.54 -22.94 6.11
C LEU A 611 -6.11 -22.65 6.61
N ASN A 612 -5.48 -21.59 6.13
CA ASN A 612 -4.14 -21.15 6.55
C ASN A 612 -4.09 -20.87 8.05
N THR A 613 -5.04 -20.11 8.60
CA THR A 613 -5.14 -19.87 10.05
C THR A 613 -5.31 -21.18 10.82
N ILE A 614 -6.12 -22.11 10.32
CA ILE A 614 -6.34 -23.41 10.97
C ILE A 614 -5.07 -24.27 10.95
N ILE A 615 -4.33 -24.30 9.84
CA ILE A 615 -3.05 -25.04 9.73
C ILE A 615 -2.04 -24.50 10.73
N GLU A 616 -1.91 -23.18 10.83
CA GLU A 616 -0.99 -22.51 11.75
C GLU A 616 -1.37 -22.79 13.20
N CYS A 617 -2.65 -22.62 13.54
CA CYS A 617 -3.16 -22.94 14.87
C CYS A 617 -2.98 -24.42 15.21
N ALA A 618 -3.31 -25.36 14.32
CA ALA A 618 -3.22 -26.80 14.63
C ALA A 618 -1.79 -27.29 14.91
N GLY A 619 -0.77 -26.59 14.41
CA GLY A 619 0.63 -27.01 14.52
C GLY A 619 0.81 -28.46 14.07
N VAL A 620 1.55 -29.26 14.85
CA VAL A 620 1.82 -30.68 14.52
C VAL A 620 0.56 -31.56 14.44
N GLN A 621 -0.59 -31.13 14.98
CA GLN A 621 -1.84 -31.90 14.88
C GLN A 621 -2.41 -31.93 13.46
N VAL A 622 -1.90 -31.10 12.54
CA VAL A 622 -2.31 -31.09 11.13
C VAL A 622 -1.71 -32.25 10.32
N VAL A 623 -0.65 -32.90 10.81
CA VAL A 623 0.11 -33.93 10.08
C VAL A 623 -0.78 -35.07 9.53
N PRO A 624 -1.77 -35.63 10.26
CA PRO A 624 -2.67 -36.65 9.72
C PRO A 624 -3.54 -36.19 8.54
N LEU A 625 -3.74 -34.87 8.39
CA LEU A 625 -4.57 -34.24 7.35
C LEU A 625 -3.73 -33.64 6.21
N MET A 626 -2.41 -33.76 6.27
CA MET A 626 -1.48 -33.12 5.34
C MET A 626 -1.79 -33.44 3.87
N HIS A 627 -2.06 -34.71 3.55
CA HIS A 627 -2.42 -35.12 2.18
C HIS A 627 -3.78 -34.57 1.74
N ALA A 628 -4.78 -34.54 2.63
CA ALA A 628 -6.08 -33.98 2.33
C ALA A 628 -5.99 -32.50 1.92
N ILE A 629 -5.01 -31.76 2.46
CA ILE A 629 -4.74 -30.35 2.13
C ILE A 629 -3.86 -30.23 0.87
N ALA A 630 -2.80 -31.03 0.76
CA ALA A 630 -1.78 -30.88 -0.28
C ALA A 630 -2.25 -31.40 -1.66
N ASP A 631 -3.01 -32.50 -1.70
CA ASP A 631 -3.37 -33.19 -2.95
C ASP A 631 -4.19 -32.32 -3.92
N PRO A 632 -5.12 -31.44 -3.49
CA PRO A 632 -5.88 -30.55 -4.39
C PRO A 632 -5.08 -29.35 -4.92
N ILE A 633 -3.97 -28.96 -4.26
CA ILE A 633 -3.24 -27.72 -4.58
C ILE A 633 -2.75 -27.68 -6.03
N PRO A 634 -2.14 -28.73 -6.62
CA PRO A 634 -1.74 -28.72 -8.02
C PRO A 634 -2.88 -28.40 -8.99
N GLN A 635 -4.07 -28.96 -8.75
CA GLN A 635 -5.23 -28.70 -9.60
C GLN A 635 -5.70 -27.25 -9.45
N LEU A 636 -5.78 -26.74 -8.21
CA LEU A 636 -6.13 -25.35 -7.94
C LEU A 636 -5.13 -24.38 -8.57
N TRP A 637 -3.84 -24.67 -8.43
CA TRP A 637 -2.74 -23.91 -9.04
C TRP A 637 -2.91 -23.79 -10.55
N MET A 638 -3.15 -24.92 -11.23
CA MET A 638 -3.32 -24.93 -12.69
C MET A 638 -4.62 -24.24 -13.13
N SER A 639 -5.73 -24.45 -12.39
CA SER A 639 -7.04 -23.85 -12.72
C SER A 639 -7.07 -22.33 -12.55
N SER A 640 -6.19 -21.78 -11.70
CA SER A 640 -6.11 -20.34 -11.43
C SER A 640 -5.52 -19.51 -12.59
N GLY A 641 -4.87 -20.14 -13.56
CA GLY A 641 -4.27 -19.44 -14.71
C GLY A 641 -3.26 -18.37 -14.29
N GLN A 642 -3.60 -17.11 -14.57
CA GLN A 642 -2.80 -15.91 -14.22
C GLN A 642 -3.38 -15.14 -13.02
N ASP A 643 -4.25 -15.75 -12.22
CA ASP A 643 -4.66 -15.14 -10.94
C ASP A 643 -3.52 -15.28 -9.92
N TRP A 644 -2.64 -14.28 -9.93
CA TRP A 644 -1.46 -14.26 -9.07
C TRP A 644 -1.80 -14.16 -7.59
N LEU A 645 -2.91 -13.49 -7.25
CA LEU A 645 -3.34 -13.33 -5.86
C LEU A 645 -3.77 -14.67 -5.25
N PHE A 646 -4.50 -15.49 -5.99
CA PHE A 646 -4.89 -16.81 -5.51
C PHE A 646 -3.69 -17.77 -5.48
N LYS A 647 -2.79 -17.70 -6.47
CA LYS A 647 -1.52 -18.42 -6.43
C LYS A 647 -0.68 -18.06 -5.20
N ALA A 648 -0.56 -16.78 -4.85
CA ALA A 648 0.13 -16.34 -3.64
C ALA A 648 -0.48 -16.97 -2.36
N VAL A 649 -1.81 -17.00 -2.26
CA VAL A 649 -2.50 -17.65 -1.13
C VAL A 649 -2.22 -19.16 -1.06
N LEU A 650 -2.15 -19.85 -2.21
CA LEU A 650 -1.77 -21.27 -2.26
C LEU A 650 -0.30 -21.49 -1.81
N LEU A 651 0.62 -20.61 -2.18
CA LEU A 651 2.00 -20.65 -1.69
C LEU A 651 2.05 -20.47 -0.17
N GLU A 652 1.23 -19.57 0.38
CA GLU A 652 1.09 -19.38 1.83
C GLU A 652 0.53 -20.64 2.49
N THR A 653 -0.47 -21.30 1.89
CA THR A 653 -1.01 -22.58 2.38
C THR A 653 0.07 -23.65 2.50
N VAL A 654 0.88 -23.83 1.45
CA VAL A 654 1.98 -24.79 1.47
C VAL A 654 3.04 -24.39 2.51
N SER A 655 3.36 -23.09 2.60
CA SER A 655 4.32 -22.56 3.57
C SER A 655 3.90 -22.86 5.01
N LYS A 656 2.65 -22.57 5.36
CA LYS A 656 2.08 -22.85 6.67
C LYS A 656 2.02 -24.36 6.95
N LEU A 657 1.68 -25.16 5.95
CA LEU A 657 1.64 -26.62 6.10
C LEU A 657 3.03 -27.20 6.40
N ILE A 658 4.08 -26.71 5.72
CA ILE A 658 5.48 -27.09 6.01
C ILE A 658 5.88 -26.63 7.41
N GLY A 659 5.64 -25.36 7.76
CA GLY A 659 6.00 -24.81 9.07
C GLY A 659 5.34 -25.54 10.24
N SER A 660 4.06 -25.89 10.09
CA SER A 660 3.31 -26.64 11.11
C SER A 660 3.69 -28.12 11.18
N SER A 661 4.06 -28.74 10.05
CA SER A 661 4.44 -30.16 10.00
C SER A 661 5.90 -30.43 10.38
N LYS A 662 6.76 -29.40 10.41
CA LYS A 662 8.17 -29.47 10.83
C LYS A 662 8.94 -30.58 10.10
N ASP A 663 9.56 -31.51 10.84
CA ASP A 663 10.34 -32.63 10.32
C ASP A 663 9.52 -33.68 9.56
N HIS A 664 8.19 -33.66 9.67
CA HIS A 664 7.29 -34.48 8.85
C HIS A 664 6.99 -33.91 7.46
N SER A 665 7.53 -32.72 7.11
CA SER A 665 7.22 -32.02 5.85
C SER A 665 7.89 -32.60 4.59
N ALA A 666 8.80 -33.58 4.72
CA ALA A 666 9.56 -34.15 3.61
C ALA A 666 8.71 -34.62 2.40
N PRO A 667 7.50 -35.21 2.56
CA PRO A 667 6.64 -35.57 1.43
C PRO A 667 6.17 -34.38 0.59
N LEU A 668 6.14 -33.16 1.16
CA LEU A 668 5.67 -31.95 0.47
C LEU A 668 6.68 -31.40 -0.53
N THR A 669 7.94 -31.83 -0.49
CA THR A 669 8.98 -31.36 -1.42
C THR A 669 8.61 -31.62 -2.89
N ALA A 670 7.90 -32.73 -3.16
CA ALA A 670 7.38 -33.07 -4.48
C ALA A 670 6.38 -32.04 -5.02
N LEU A 671 5.66 -31.33 -4.15
CA LEU A 671 4.75 -30.23 -4.46
C LEU A 671 5.49 -28.88 -4.57
N VAL A 672 6.42 -28.63 -3.65
CA VAL A 672 7.15 -27.35 -3.53
C VAL A 672 8.00 -27.07 -4.76
N VAL A 673 8.79 -28.05 -5.22
CA VAL A 673 9.77 -27.81 -6.30
C VAL A 673 9.11 -27.36 -7.61
N PRO A 674 8.05 -28.01 -8.12
CA PRO A 674 7.33 -27.52 -9.30
C PRO A 674 6.73 -26.12 -9.12
N MET A 675 6.13 -25.83 -7.95
CA MET A 675 5.53 -24.50 -7.69
C MET A 675 6.58 -23.40 -7.70
N LEU A 676 7.73 -23.61 -7.04
CA LEU A 676 8.83 -22.64 -7.05
C LEU A 676 9.39 -22.41 -8.45
N ARG A 677 9.51 -23.45 -9.28
CA ARG A 677 9.90 -23.27 -10.69
C ARG A 677 8.92 -22.39 -11.46
N ASP A 678 7.62 -22.54 -11.23
CA ASP A 678 6.60 -21.70 -11.85
C ASP A 678 6.70 -20.24 -11.37
N CYS A 679 6.92 -20.02 -10.06
CA CYS A 679 7.10 -18.68 -9.48
C CYS A 679 8.22 -17.88 -10.15
N PHE A 680 9.36 -18.52 -10.45
CA PHE A 680 10.51 -17.85 -11.08
C PHE A 680 10.54 -17.98 -12.61
N SER A 681 9.43 -18.39 -13.24
CA SER A 681 9.29 -18.40 -14.69
C SER A 681 9.03 -17.00 -15.27
N ALA A 682 9.25 -16.84 -16.57
CA ALA A 682 9.00 -15.59 -17.26
C ALA A 682 7.51 -15.19 -17.17
N GLY A 683 7.23 -14.00 -16.62
CA GLY A 683 5.88 -13.46 -16.43
C GLY A 683 5.36 -13.65 -14.99
N ALA A 684 5.62 -14.79 -14.37
CA ALA A 684 5.23 -15.05 -12.97
C ALA A 684 6.14 -14.34 -11.96
N ILE A 685 7.45 -14.25 -12.27
CA ILE A 685 8.47 -13.74 -11.35
C ILE A 685 8.12 -12.36 -10.78
N THR A 686 7.60 -11.43 -11.58
CA THR A 686 7.26 -10.08 -11.11
C THR A 686 6.08 -10.01 -10.13
N GLN A 687 5.35 -11.11 -9.97
CA GLN A 687 4.14 -11.18 -9.14
C GLN A 687 4.28 -12.16 -7.97
N LEU A 688 5.13 -13.19 -8.11
CA LEU A 688 5.23 -14.31 -7.16
C LEU A 688 6.64 -14.53 -6.61
N ASP A 689 7.64 -13.72 -6.97
CA ASP A 689 9.01 -13.91 -6.48
C ASP A 689 9.13 -13.78 -4.96
N GLU A 690 8.44 -12.81 -4.36
CA GLU A 690 8.44 -12.62 -2.92
C GLU A 690 7.81 -13.81 -2.16
N ASP A 691 6.61 -14.23 -2.58
CA ASP A 691 5.91 -15.37 -1.99
C ASP A 691 6.65 -16.69 -2.24
N GLY A 692 7.23 -16.85 -3.44
CA GLY A 692 8.08 -17.96 -3.80
C GLY A 692 9.32 -18.05 -2.93
N LEU A 693 10.04 -16.94 -2.70
CA LEU A 693 11.20 -16.89 -1.80
C LEU A 693 10.81 -17.20 -0.35
N ASN A 694 9.64 -16.75 0.11
CA ASN A 694 9.14 -17.07 1.44
C ASN A 694 8.88 -18.58 1.59
N LEU A 695 8.15 -19.19 0.65
CA LEU A 695 7.92 -20.65 0.63
C LEU A 695 9.24 -21.41 0.59
N TRP A 696 10.17 -20.98 -0.26
CA TRP A 696 11.45 -21.62 -0.42
C TRP A 696 12.28 -21.60 0.87
N LEU A 697 12.34 -20.45 1.54
CA LEU A 697 13.03 -20.29 2.80
C LEU A 697 12.43 -21.20 3.90
N ILE A 698 11.10 -21.23 4.00
CA ILE A 698 10.40 -22.08 4.97
C ILE A 698 10.64 -23.58 4.69
N ALA A 699 10.65 -23.98 3.42
CA ALA A 699 10.97 -25.34 2.99
C ALA A 699 12.40 -25.73 3.41
N LEU A 700 13.40 -24.89 3.15
CA LEU A 700 14.79 -25.17 3.52
C LEU A 700 14.96 -25.23 5.05
N ARG A 701 14.34 -24.30 5.78
CA ARG A 701 14.42 -24.23 7.26
C ARG A 701 13.89 -25.48 7.96
N ASN A 702 12.92 -26.17 7.36
CA ASN A 702 12.29 -27.37 7.91
C ASN A 702 12.72 -28.68 7.23
N SER A 703 13.62 -28.62 6.24
CA SER A 703 14.16 -29.81 5.59
C SER A 703 15.39 -30.35 6.32
N THR A 704 15.58 -31.67 6.30
CA THR A 704 16.79 -32.35 6.79
C THR A 704 17.85 -32.56 5.71
N THR A 705 17.44 -32.58 4.43
CA THR A 705 18.31 -32.72 3.27
C THR A 705 17.75 -31.92 2.08
N ILE A 706 18.62 -31.57 1.13
CA ILE A 706 18.25 -30.99 -0.17
C ILE A 706 17.99 -32.05 -1.25
N ASP A 707 18.17 -33.33 -0.91
CA ASP A 707 18.01 -34.46 -1.82
C ASP A 707 16.56 -34.80 -2.17
N ALA A 708 16.44 -35.44 -3.32
CA ALA A 708 15.24 -36.13 -3.74
C ALA A 708 14.84 -37.21 -2.72
N VAL A 709 13.60 -37.14 -2.24
CA VAL A 709 13.01 -38.21 -1.42
C VAL A 709 12.16 -39.10 -2.34
N ASN A 710 12.41 -40.40 -2.35
CA ASN A 710 11.62 -41.40 -3.12
C ASN A 710 11.51 -41.11 -4.64
N GLY A 711 12.53 -40.50 -5.25
CA GLY A 711 12.56 -40.18 -6.68
C GLY A 711 11.79 -38.91 -7.09
N SER A 712 11.29 -38.14 -6.12
CA SER A 712 10.73 -36.80 -6.36
C SER A 712 11.83 -35.76 -6.62
N PRO A 713 11.53 -34.61 -7.26
CA PRO A 713 12.51 -33.54 -7.43
C PRO A 713 13.05 -33.03 -6.09
N GLY A 714 14.38 -32.87 -5.99
CA GLY A 714 15.03 -32.36 -4.78
C GLY A 714 15.11 -30.84 -4.74
N LEU A 715 15.23 -30.24 -3.55
CA LEU A 715 15.45 -28.78 -3.41
C LEU A 715 16.76 -28.35 -4.06
N ALA A 716 17.78 -29.22 -4.12
CA ALA A 716 19.05 -28.96 -4.79
C ALA A 716 18.89 -28.50 -6.25
N GLU A 717 17.84 -28.97 -6.95
CA GLU A 717 17.58 -28.62 -8.36
C GLU A 717 17.16 -27.17 -8.56
N LEU A 718 16.76 -26.47 -7.50
CA LEU A 718 16.37 -25.06 -7.53
C LEU A 718 17.57 -24.13 -7.31
N PHE A 719 18.70 -24.64 -6.80
CA PHE A 719 19.86 -23.80 -6.47
C PHE A 719 20.39 -22.92 -7.62
N PRO A 720 20.41 -23.37 -8.90
CA PRO A 720 20.78 -22.49 -10.02
C PRO A 720 19.90 -21.24 -10.15
N ILE A 721 18.61 -21.32 -9.79
CA ILE A 721 17.72 -20.16 -9.78
C ILE A 721 18.16 -19.16 -8.70
N ALA A 722 18.55 -19.64 -7.51
CA ALA A 722 19.06 -18.76 -6.46
C ALA A 722 20.35 -18.03 -6.91
N ILE A 723 21.24 -18.72 -7.63
CA ILE A 723 22.47 -18.13 -8.19
C ILE A 723 22.13 -17.00 -9.18
N ASP A 724 21.14 -17.20 -10.05
CA ASP A 724 20.69 -16.14 -10.96
C ASP A 724 20.08 -14.95 -10.19
N LEU A 725 19.24 -15.24 -9.18
CA LEU A 725 18.59 -14.21 -8.38
C LEU A 725 19.57 -13.36 -7.58
N ILE A 726 20.63 -13.93 -6.99
CA ILE A 726 21.61 -13.15 -6.22
C ILE A 726 22.43 -12.23 -7.13
N ALA A 727 22.61 -12.62 -8.41
CA ALA A 727 23.26 -11.77 -9.39
C ALA A 727 22.33 -10.65 -9.85
N ASN A 728 21.06 -10.96 -10.14
CA ASN A 728 20.21 -10.10 -10.99
C ASN A 728 18.99 -9.48 -10.29
N ASN A 729 18.47 -10.06 -9.19
CA ASN A 729 17.30 -9.54 -8.46
C ASN A 729 17.74 -8.69 -7.26
N LEU A 730 17.95 -7.39 -7.52
CA LEU A 730 18.45 -6.43 -6.52
C LEU A 730 17.37 -5.96 -5.53
N ASP A 731 16.09 -6.13 -5.85
CA ASP A 731 14.98 -5.66 -5.03
C ASP A 731 14.71 -6.59 -3.84
N LEU A 732 14.88 -7.90 -4.03
CA LEU A 732 14.62 -8.93 -3.01
C LEU A 732 15.90 -9.59 -2.48
N THR A 733 17.07 -8.97 -2.68
CA THR A 733 18.35 -9.61 -2.38
C THR A 733 18.48 -10.09 -0.94
N SER A 734 17.96 -9.35 0.06
CA SER A 734 18.01 -9.80 1.46
C SER A 734 17.31 -11.14 1.69
N LYS A 735 16.21 -11.41 0.98
CA LYS A 735 15.50 -12.70 1.03
C LYS A 735 16.28 -13.78 0.28
N VAL A 736 16.86 -13.45 -0.87
CA VAL A 736 17.72 -14.38 -1.63
C VAL A 736 18.96 -14.77 -0.82
N VAL A 737 19.58 -13.83 -0.10
CA VAL A 737 20.69 -14.07 0.83
C VAL A 737 20.26 -15.05 1.92
N ALA A 738 19.08 -14.87 2.53
CA ALA A 738 18.58 -15.81 3.53
C ALA A 738 18.38 -17.23 2.97
N VAL A 739 17.84 -17.35 1.75
CA VAL A 739 17.73 -18.64 1.04
C VAL A 739 19.11 -19.27 0.80
N MET A 740 20.10 -18.46 0.39
CA MET A 740 21.49 -18.93 0.20
C MET A 740 22.10 -19.45 1.50
N GLU A 741 21.94 -18.72 2.61
CA GLU A 741 22.43 -19.17 3.92
C GLU A 741 21.80 -20.49 4.34
N SER A 742 20.48 -20.65 4.14
CA SER A 742 19.78 -21.92 4.43
C SER A 742 20.32 -23.09 3.60
N TYR A 743 20.66 -22.86 2.34
CA TYR A 743 21.35 -23.85 1.50
C TYR A 743 22.73 -24.20 2.02
N PHE A 744 23.52 -23.19 2.39
CA PHE A 744 24.88 -23.39 2.91
C PHE A 744 24.86 -24.23 4.18
N LEU A 745 23.94 -23.93 5.11
CA LEU A 745 23.75 -24.67 6.35
C LEU A 745 23.32 -26.12 6.13
N LEU A 746 22.65 -26.43 5.01
CA LEU A 746 22.25 -27.79 4.67
C LEU A 746 23.39 -28.62 4.08
N ASP A 747 24.08 -28.14 3.04
CA ASP A 747 25.16 -28.89 2.38
C ASP A 747 26.08 -28.00 1.51
N ALA A 748 26.81 -27.06 2.13
CA ALA A 748 27.74 -26.19 1.41
C ALA A 748 28.84 -26.92 0.60
N PRO A 749 29.51 -27.99 1.10
CA PRO A 749 30.57 -28.66 0.34
C PRO A 749 30.09 -29.20 -1.01
N ARG A 750 28.92 -29.83 -1.05
CA ARG A 750 28.33 -30.34 -2.29
C ARG A 750 27.95 -29.21 -3.26
N LEU A 751 27.33 -28.15 -2.74
CA LEU A 751 26.91 -27.01 -3.56
C LEU A 751 28.13 -26.32 -4.21
N LEU A 752 29.23 -26.19 -3.49
CA LEU A 752 30.48 -25.64 -4.02
C LEU A 752 31.13 -26.54 -5.06
N GLN A 753 31.11 -27.87 -4.86
CA GLN A 753 31.61 -28.82 -5.86
C GLN A 753 30.82 -28.74 -7.17
N ALA A 754 29.51 -28.53 -7.10
CA ALA A 754 28.64 -28.48 -8.27
C ALA A 754 28.60 -27.10 -8.96
N TYR A 755 28.61 -26.01 -8.18
CA TYR A 755 28.28 -24.66 -8.66
C TYR A 755 29.22 -23.56 -8.15
N GLY A 756 30.38 -23.90 -7.59
CA GLY A 756 31.23 -22.93 -6.88
C GLY A 756 31.63 -21.74 -7.75
N LYS A 757 31.96 -21.96 -9.04
CA LYS A 757 32.41 -20.89 -9.94
C LYS A 757 31.25 -19.96 -10.29
N GLU A 758 30.10 -20.53 -10.61
CA GLU A 758 28.85 -19.83 -10.94
C GLU A 758 28.39 -18.99 -9.75
N LEU A 759 28.38 -19.58 -8.55
CA LEU A 759 28.02 -18.92 -7.30
C LEU A 759 28.90 -17.70 -7.05
N PHE A 760 30.22 -17.85 -7.04
CA PHE A 760 31.12 -16.71 -6.76
C PHE A 760 31.09 -15.65 -7.86
N THR A 761 30.83 -16.04 -9.12
CA THR A 761 30.60 -15.09 -10.21
C THR A 761 29.33 -14.28 -9.96
N ALA A 762 28.25 -14.93 -9.49
CA ALA A 762 27.00 -14.25 -9.15
C ALA A 762 27.16 -13.27 -7.98
N PHE A 763 27.87 -13.66 -6.91
CA PHE A 763 28.21 -12.75 -5.80
C PHE A 763 28.98 -11.53 -6.28
N LYS A 764 30.00 -11.71 -7.13
CA LYS A 764 30.77 -10.60 -7.72
C LYS A 764 29.87 -9.66 -8.52
N THR A 765 29.04 -10.20 -9.42
CA THR A 765 28.12 -9.42 -10.25
C THR A 765 27.13 -8.65 -9.38
N GLY A 766 26.47 -9.33 -8.44
CA GLY A 766 25.51 -8.73 -7.53
C GLY A 766 26.10 -7.60 -6.71
N MET A 767 27.29 -7.78 -6.11
CA MET A 767 27.95 -6.73 -5.34
C MET A 767 28.34 -5.51 -6.18
N SER A 768 28.71 -5.71 -7.45
CA SER A 768 29.15 -4.62 -8.35
C SER A 768 28.03 -3.63 -8.72
N GLN A 769 26.77 -4.00 -8.53
CA GLN A 769 25.59 -3.19 -8.89
C GLN A 769 24.65 -2.89 -7.71
N SER A 770 25.00 -3.36 -6.52
CA SER A 770 24.16 -3.25 -5.32
C SER A 770 24.45 -2.02 -4.47
N LEU A 771 23.47 -1.63 -3.64
CA LEU A 771 23.67 -0.66 -2.57
C LEU A 771 24.47 -1.28 -1.42
N ALA A 772 25.11 -0.43 -0.60
CA ALA A 772 25.98 -0.84 0.49
C ALA A 772 25.37 -1.88 1.46
N VAL A 773 24.10 -1.71 1.85
CA VAL A 773 23.39 -2.63 2.76
C VAL A 773 23.25 -4.02 2.15
N THR A 774 22.95 -4.09 0.85
CA THR A 774 22.81 -5.35 0.13
C THR A 774 24.15 -6.08 0.02
N ILE A 775 25.23 -5.35 -0.27
CA ILE A 775 26.60 -5.88 -0.28
C ILE A 775 26.96 -6.48 1.08
N GLN A 776 26.59 -5.79 2.17
CA GLN A 776 26.83 -6.29 3.53
C GLN A 776 26.17 -7.66 3.76
N GLY A 777 24.90 -7.84 3.38
CA GLY A 777 24.20 -9.13 3.50
C GLY A 777 24.86 -10.24 2.68
N MET A 778 25.30 -9.93 1.44
CA MET A 778 26.04 -10.87 0.61
C MET A 778 27.36 -11.32 1.26
N LEU A 779 28.12 -10.38 1.85
CA LEU A 779 29.38 -10.69 2.53
C LEU A 779 29.17 -11.50 3.80
N SER A 780 28.07 -11.26 4.53
CA SER A 780 27.70 -12.09 5.68
C SER A 780 27.44 -13.53 5.28
N ALA A 781 26.72 -13.77 4.19
CA ALA A 781 26.49 -15.11 3.65
C ALA A 781 27.80 -15.76 3.15
N LEU A 782 28.70 -15.00 2.51
CA LEU A 782 30.04 -15.51 2.14
C LEU A 782 30.88 -15.88 3.37
N ASN A 783 30.84 -15.06 4.42
CA ASN A 783 31.53 -15.34 5.68
C ASN A 783 30.99 -16.62 6.33
N LEU A 784 29.66 -16.82 6.35
CA LEU A 784 29.03 -18.08 6.81
C LEU A 784 29.46 -19.28 5.97
N LEU A 785 29.43 -19.16 4.64
CA LEU A 785 29.84 -20.22 3.72
C LEU A 785 31.29 -20.68 3.98
N LEU A 786 32.22 -19.74 4.16
CA LEU A 786 33.61 -20.05 4.46
C LEU A 786 33.79 -20.62 5.87
N GLN A 787 33.00 -20.17 6.84
CA GLN A 787 33.01 -20.70 8.21
C GLN A 787 32.62 -22.17 8.26
N ILE A 788 31.51 -22.55 7.62
CA ILE A 788 30.95 -23.91 7.75
C ILE A 788 31.65 -24.94 6.86
N THR A 789 32.31 -24.51 5.77
CA THR A 789 32.98 -25.44 4.85
C THR A 789 34.31 -25.93 5.41
N GLY A 790 35.02 -25.11 6.18
CA GLY A 790 36.26 -25.44 6.91
C GLY A 790 37.49 -25.80 6.05
N THR A 791 37.30 -26.49 4.93
CA THR A 791 38.35 -26.98 4.02
C THR A 791 38.39 -26.14 2.76
N TYR A 792 39.56 -25.60 2.42
CA TYR A 792 39.70 -24.70 1.26
C TYR A 792 39.62 -25.40 -0.10
N THR A 793 39.78 -26.72 -0.16
CA THR A 793 39.91 -27.48 -1.42
C THR A 793 38.68 -27.35 -2.34
N VAL A 794 37.49 -27.13 -1.77
CA VAL A 794 36.23 -27.04 -2.54
C VAL A 794 35.91 -25.63 -3.04
N TRP A 795 36.50 -24.58 -2.46
CA TRP A 795 36.21 -23.18 -2.85
C TRP A 795 37.42 -22.38 -3.35
N ALA A 796 38.65 -22.85 -3.14
CA ALA A 796 39.88 -22.11 -3.49
C ALA A 796 40.03 -21.85 -5.01
N GLU A 797 39.83 -22.86 -5.85
CA GLU A 797 39.88 -22.67 -7.30
C GLU A 797 38.65 -21.86 -7.82
N PRO A 798 37.42 -22.14 -7.39
CA PRO A 798 36.26 -21.33 -7.77
C PRO A 798 36.34 -19.84 -7.42
N ILE A 799 36.82 -19.48 -6.22
CA ILE A 799 36.90 -18.07 -5.79
C ILE A 799 37.94 -17.28 -6.60
N HIS A 800 39.00 -17.96 -7.05
CA HIS A 800 39.99 -17.41 -7.96
C HIS A 800 39.44 -17.25 -9.37
N THR A 801 38.90 -18.33 -9.95
CA THR A 801 38.50 -18.35 -11.37
C THR A 801 37.25 -17.52 -11.68
N SER A 802 36.40 -17.25 -10.68
CA SER A 802 35.30 -16.27 -10.76
C SER A 802 35.79 -14.80 -10.72
N GLY A 803 37.02 -14.58 -10.24
CA GLY A 803 37.58 -13.25 -9.97
C GLY A 803 36.97 -12.55 -8.76
N LEU A 804 36.23 -13.27 -7.90
CA LEU A 804 35.64 -12.70 -6.69
C LEU A 804 36.71 -12.21 -5.72
N PHE A 805 37.78 -12.99 -5.49
CA PHE A 805 38.87 -12.59 -4.59
C PHE A 805 39.54 -11.28 -5.05
N ALA A 806 39.87 -11.18 -6.34
CA ALA A 806 40.48 -9.97 -6.90
C ALA A 806 39.54 -8.75 -6.83
N HIS A 807 38.23 -8.95 -6.99
CA HIS A 807 37.24 -7.89 -6.80
C HIS A 807 37.17 -7.43 -5.34
N LEU A 808 37.19 -8.36 -4.37
CA LEU A 808 37.22 -8.00 -2.94
C LEU A 808 38.45 -7.14 -2.61
N VAL A 809 39.63 -7.54 -3.08
CA VAL A 809 40.88 -6.77 -2.85
C VAL A 809 40.81 -5.39 -3.50
N LYS A 810 40.32 -5.32 -4.75
CA LYS A 810 40.19 -4.05 -5.48
C LYS A 810 39.28 -3.06 -4.75
N ASP A 811 38.07 -3.48 -4.41
CA ASP A 811 37.07 -2.60 -3.81
C ASP A 811 37.47 -2.18 -2.38
N LEU A 812 38.17 -3.06 -1.65
CA LEU A 812 38.78 -2.71 -0.37
C LEU A 812 39.84 -1.61 -0.54
N ALA A 813 40.70 -1.72 -1.55
CA ALA A 813 41.76 -0.74 -1.83
C ALA A 813 41.24 0.61 -2.35
N GLU A 814 40.12 0.64 -3.10
CA GLU A 814 39.58 1.90 -3.62
C GLU A 814 38.90 2.79 -2.56
N GLU A 815 38.52 2.23 -1.40
CA GLU A 815 37.87 2.93 -0.28
C GLU A 815 36.64 3.79 -0.68
N LYS A 816 35.89 3.34 -1.69
CA LYS A 816 34.66 4.04 -2.14
C LYS A 816 33.40 3.60 -1.38
N LEU A 817 33.45 2.46 -0.70
CA LEU A 817 32.33 1.89 0.03
C LEU A 817 32.32 2.37 1.49
N PRO A 818 31.16 2.41 2.16
CA PRO A 818 31.09 2.78 3.57
C PRO A 818 31.94 1.87 4.46
N SER A 819 32.50 2.41 5.55
CA SER A 819 33.36 1.67 6.50
C SER A 819 32.76 0.34 6.96
N VAL A 820 31.45 0.31 7.22
CA VAL A 820 30.74 -0.91 7.64
C VAL A 820 30.85 -2.01 6.58
N VAL A 821 30.73 -1.68 5.29
CA VAL A 821 30.90 -2.66 4.22
C VAL A 821 32.35 -3.13 4.15
N LEU A 822 33.31 -2.21 4.21
CA LEU A 822 34.74 -2.54 4.18
C LEU A 822 35.15 -3.44 5.36
N THR A 823 34.55 -3.29 6.55
CA THR A 823 34.79 -4.22 7.67
C THR A 823 34.35 -5.65 7.33
N HIS A 824 33.23 -5.83 6.63
CA HIS A 824 32.76 -7.16 6.20
C HIS A 824 33.67 -7.78 5.12
N PHE A 825 34.28 -6.96 4.24
CA PHE A 825 35.33 -7.44 3.34
C PHE A 825 36.51 -8.02 4.15
N VAL A 826 36.96 -7.30 5.18
CA VAL A 826 38.03 -7.76 6.08
C VAL A 826 37.64 -9.06 6.79
N HIS A 827 36.38 -9.24 7.21
CA HIS A 827 35.92 -10.51 7.80
C HIS A 827 36.07 -11.68 6.83
N VAL A 828 35.62 -11.53 5.58
CA VAL A 828 35.75 -12.55 4.53
C VAL A 828 37.22 -12.88 4.25
N LEU A 829 38.07 -11.86 4.09
CA LEU A 829 39.51 -12.06 3.88
C LEU A 829 40.18 -12.76 5.08
N SER A 830 39.75 -12.44 6.31
CA SER A 830 40.22 -13.07 7.54
C SER A 830 39.91 -14.57 7.55
N ARG A 831 38.70 -14.96 7.14
CA ARG A 831 38.32 -16.39 6.99
C ARG A 831 39.19 -17.12 5.98
N ILE A 832 39.50 -16.49 4.83
CA ILE A 832 40.38 -17.09 3.80
C ILE A 832 41.80 -17.29 4.37
N ALA A 833 42.35 -16.31 5.08
CA ALA A 833 43.68 -16.40 5.69
C ALA A 833 43.75 -17.48 6.80
N ILE A 834 42.68 -17.64 7.57
CA ILE A 834 42.56 -18.70 8.59
C ILE A 834 42.51 -20.07 7.95
N ALA A 835 41.71 -20.24 6.90
CA ALA A 835 41.57 -21.53 6.21
C ALA A 835 42.92 -22.05 5.68
N ASP A 836 43.68 -21.21 4.97
CA ASP A 836 45.08 -21.51 4.62
C ASP A 836 45.86 -20.23 4.25
N ASN A 837 47.00 -20.01 4.91
CA ASN A 837 47.78 -18.78 4.71
C ASN A 837 48.63 -18.82 3.44
N ARG A 838 49.03 -20.00 2.95
CA ARG A 838 49.77 -20.15 1.69
C ARG A 838 48.84 -19.91 0.50
N LEU A 839 47.60 -20.39 0.59
CA LEU A 839 46.54 -20.10 -0.36
C LEU A 839 46.29 -18.60 -0.45
N PHE A 840 46.13 -17.91 0.68
CA PHE A 840 45.93 -16.45 0.67
C PHE A 840 47.08 -15.73 -0.04
N VAL A 841 48.33 -16.11 0.26
CA VAL A 841 49.52 -15.57 -0.43
C VAL A 841 49.49 -15.85 -1.93
N HIS A 842 49.11 -17.06 -2.32
CA HIS A 842 49.00 -17.43 -3.73
C HIS A 842 47.89 -16.62 -4.45
N LEU A 843 46.71 -16.48 -3.85
CA LEU A 843 45.62 -15.67 -4.39
C LEU A 843 46.04 -14.20 -4.54
N MET A 844 46.73 -13.63 -3.55
CA MET A 844 47.28 -12.28 -3.62
C MET A 844 48.29 -12.09 -4.76
N SER A 845 49.13 -13.10 -5.04
CA SER A 845 50.08 -13.05 -6.17
C SER A 845 49.40 -12.99 -7.54
N LEU A 846 48.13 -13.41 -7.61
CA LEU A 846 47.32 -13.42 -8.85
C LEU A 846 46.50 -12.13 -9.02
N VAL A 847 46.27 -11.34 -7.96
CA VAL A 847 45.50 -10.08 -8.01
C VAL A 847 46.02 -9.08 -9.07
N PRO A 848 47.34 -8.85 -9.24
CA PRO A 848 47.86 -7.90 -10.23
C PRO A 848 47.48 -8.22 -11.68
N THR A 849 47.12 -9.47 -11.98
CA THR A 849 46.70 -9.87 -13.33
C THR A 849 45.27 -9.40 -13.65
N VAL A 850 44.51 -9.02 -12.63
CA VAL A 850 43.08 -8.67 -12.72
C VAL A 850 42.83 -7.20 -12.36
N VAL A 851 43.68 -6.63 -11.50
CA VAL A 851 43.58 -5.26 -10.99
C VAL A 851 44.81 -4.48 -11.43
N ASN A 852 44.66 -3.20 -11.81
CA ASN A 852 45.77 -2.34 -12.26
C ASN A 852 46.65 -1.86 -11.08
N MET A 853 47.14 -2.80 -10.27
CA MET A 853 47.96 -2.59 -9.07
C MET A 853 49.14 -3.58 -9.09
N THR A 854 50.30 -3.15 -8.60
CA THR A 854 51.41 -4.09 -8.35
C THR A 854 51.11 -4.98 -7.14
N GLU A 855 51.73 -6.15 -7.04
CA GLU A 855 51.53 -7.07 -5.91
C GLU A 855 51.82 -6.37 -4.57
N ARG A 856 52.93 -5.61 -4.50
CA ARG A 856 53.30 -4.85 -3.30
C ARG A 856 52.25 -3.81 -2.91
N GLN A 857 51.74 -3.06 -3.89
CA GLN A 857 50.65 -2.10 -3.64
C GLN A 857 49.38 -2.80 -3.12
N ALA A 858 49.02 -3.97 -3.69
CA ALA A 858 47.86 -4.71 -3.22
C ALA A 858 48.02 -5.16 -1.75
N TRP A 859 49.21 -5.61 -1.36
CA TRP A 859 49.50 -5.94 0.04
C TRP A 859 49.45 -4.71 0.96
N ASP A 860 50.07 -3.61 0.54
CA ASP A 860 50.10 -2.38 1.34
C ASP A 860 48.67 -1.85 1.60
N GLU A 861 47.81 -1.84 0.58
CA GLU A 861 46.42 -1.39 0.71
C GLU A 861 45.58 -2.35 1.55
N VAL A 862 45.67 -3.66 1.31
CA VAL A 862 44.90 -4.65 2.09
C VAL A 862 45.28 -4.57 3.56
N LEU A 863 46.58 -4.52 3.90
CA LEU A 863 47.04 -4.44 5.28
C LEU A 863 46.67 -3.10 5.93
N LEU A 864 46.73 -2.00 5.18
CA LEU A 864 46.31 -0.68 5.66
C LEU A 864 44.82 -0.67 6.00
N GLN A 865 43.98 -1.20 5.12
CA GLN A 865 42.55 -1.27 5.36
C GLN A 865 42.23 -2.25 6.48
N TRP A 866 42.95 -3.38 6.58
CA TRP A 866 42.79 -4.33 7.70
C TRP A 866 42.98 -3.66 9.07
N TRP A 867 44.03 -2.85 9.20
CA TRP A 867 44.30 -2.05 10.41
C TRP A 867 43.27 -0.93 10.60
N THR A 868 43.03 -0.12 9.58
CA THR A 868 42.12 1.05 9.65
C THR A 868 40.69 0.66 9.97
N ARG A 869 40.25 -0.52 9.52
CA ARG A 869 38.89 -1.01 9.78
C ARG A 869 38.73 -1.69 11.14
N PHE A 870 39.80 -2.06 11.82
CA PHE A 870 39.75 -2.73 13.12
C PHE A 870 39.00 -1.90 14.17
N ASP A 871 39.24 -0.59 14.23
CA ASP A 871 38.56 0.34 15.17
C ASP A 871 37.07 0.55 14.85
N ASN A 872 36.64 0.23 13.62
CA ASN A 872 35.22 0.30 13.25
C ASN A 872 34.43 -0.95 13.66
N MET A 873 35.10 -2.00 14.15
CA MET A 873 34.46 -3.24 14.58
C MET A 873 33.98 -3.11 16.02
N TYR A 874 32.68 -3.27 16.25
CA TYR A 874 32.09 -3.21 17.59
C TYR A 874 31.94 -4.59 18.24
N GLU A 875 31.90 -5.67 17.44
CA GLU A 875 31.76 -7.03 17.97
C GLU A 875 33.12 -7.67 18.27
N PRO A 876 33.37 -8.14 19.51
CA PRO A 876 34.66 -8.76 19.85
C PRO A 876 34.96 -10.02 19.06
N ALA A 877 33.94 -10.80 18.65
CA ALA A 877 34.12 -11.97 17.81
C ALA A 877 34.72 -11.60 16.43
N HIS A 878 34.26 -10.50 15.83
CA HIS A 878 34.81 -9.98 14.58
C HIS A 878 36.24 -9.43 14.77
N ARG A 879 36.50 -8.71 15.86
CA ARG A 879 37.86 -8.25 16.20
C ARG A 879 38.83 -9.42 16.39
N LYS A 880 38.41 -10.48 17.09
CA LYS A 880 39.18 -11.72 17.25
C LYS A 880 39.40 -12.43 15.91
N LEU A 881 38.38 -12.57 15.07
CA LEU A 881 38.50 -13.12 13.71
C LEU A 881 39.57 -12.38 12.90
N THR A 882 39.52 -11.05 12.91
CA THR A 882 40.45 -10.18 12.18
C THR A 882 41.87 -10.26 12.73
N ALA A 883 42.04 -10.36 14.05
CA ALA A 883 43.33 -10.59 14.72
C ALA A 883 43.92 -11.98 14.42
N MET A 884 43.09 -13.02 14.36
CA MET A 884 43.51 -14.37 13.97
C MET A 884 43.93 -14.41 12.48
N GLY A 885 43.17 -13.74 11.61
CA GLY A 885 43.49 -13.59 10.19
C GLY A 885 44.86 -12.95 9.97
N ILE A 886 45.14 -11.82 10.63
CA ILE A 886 46.45 -11.15 10.49
C ILE A 886 47.60 -11.96 11.10
N ALA A 887 47.36 -12.72 12.17
CA ALA A 887 48.33 -13.65 12.75
C ALA A 887 48.71 -14.77 11.77
N ARG A 888 47.74 -15.29 11.02
CA ARG A 888 47.99 -16.26 9.94
C ARG A 888 48.81 -15.69 8.80
N LEU A 889 48.60 -14.43 8.45
CA LEU A 889 49.42 -13.73 7.47
C LEU A 889 50.84 -13.48 7.99
N ALA A 890 51.01 -13.10 9.26
CA ALA A 890 52.33 -12.93 9.87
C ALA A 890 53.12 -14.24 9.87
N ALA A 891 52.46 -15.38 10.14
CA ALA A 891 53.07 -16.70 10.10
C ALA A 891 53.64 -17.10 8.72
N THR A 892 53.29 -16.40 7.64
CA THR A 892 53.87 -16.64 6.30
C THR A 892 55.34 -16.18 6.18
N GLY A 893 55.81 -15.33 7.10
CA GLY A 893 57.15 -14.76 7.06
C GLY A 893 57.33 -13.69 5.98
N ARG A 894 56.24 -13.22 5.36
CA ARG A 894 56.28 -12.24 4.27
C ARG A 894 56.75 -10.87 4.80
N PRO A 895 57.76 -10.23 4.17
CA PRO A 895 58.29 -8.94 4.63
C PRO A 895 57.23 -7.84 4.74
N ASP A 896 56.33 -7.73 3.76
CA ASP A 896 55.28 -6.70 3.73
C ASP A 896 54.36 -6.76 4.97
N VAL A 897 54.13 -7.96 5.51
CA VAL A 897 53.32 -8.19 6.72
C VAL A 897 54.16 -7.98 7.98
N LEU A 898 55.39 -8.52 8.01
CA LEU A 898 56.27 -8.43 9.17
C LEU A 898 56.80 -7.01 9.44
N ASP A 899 56.89 -6.16 8.41
CA ASP A 899 57.27 -4.76 8.59
C ASP A 899 56.24 -3.97 9.42
N ARG A 900 54.97 -4.41 9.44
CA ARG A 900 53.89 -3.88 10.28
C ARG A 900 53.78 -4.56 11.64
N LEU A 901 54.59 -5.59 11.90
CA LEU A 901 54.58 -6.33 13.16
C LEU A 901 54.74 -5.41 14.38
N PRO A 902 55.72 -4.48 14.42
CA PRO A 902 55.99 -3.69 15.62
C PRO A 902 54.93 -2.66 15.97
N THR A 903 54.13 -2.22 15.00
CA THR A 903 53.10 -1.18 15.18
C THR A 903 51.71 -1.81 15.14
N ASP A 904 51.21 -2.11 13.95
CA ASP A 904 49.81 -2.37 13.68
C ASP A 904 49.38 -3.71 14.32
N LEU A 905 50.15 -4.77 14.06
CA LEU A 905 49.78 -6.14 14.49
C LEU A 905 49.84 -6.31 16.01
N CYS A 906 50.94 -5.86 16.64
CA CYS A 906 51.07 -5.97 18.10
C CYS A 906 49.98 -5.18 18.83
N ASN A 907 49.59 -4.01 18.31
CA ASN A 907 48.48 -3.23 18.87
C ASN A 907 47.15 -3.98 18.75
N MET A 908 46.80 -4.49 17.55
CA MET A 908 45.57 -5.28 17.37
C MET A 908 45.50 -6.47 18.34
N TRP A 909 46.60 -7.23 18.45
CA TRP A 909 46.64 -8.38 19.35
C TRP A 909 46.53 -7.98 20.82
N THR A 910 47.21 -6.90 21.22
CA THR A 910 47.16 -6.39 22.60
C THR A 910 45.76 -5.90 22.96
N ASP A 911 45.05 -5.25 22.03
CA ASP A 911 43.67 -4.81 22.22
C ASP A 911 42.74 -6.01 22.39
N VAL A 912 42.81 -7.01 21.50
CA VAL A 912 42.00 -8.23 21.63
C VAL A 912 42.33 -8.98 22.92
N PHE A 913 43.60 -9.08 23.31
CA PHE A 913 43.97 -9.69 24.60
C PHE A 913 43.43 -8.90 25.78
N SER A 914 43.43 -7.57 25.70
CA SER A 914 42.88 -6.71 26.76
C SER A 914 41.38 -6.91 26.92
N GLU A 915 40.64 -6.99 25.82
CA GLU A 915 39.22 -7.34 25.81
C GLU A 915 38.99 -8.73 26.42
N ILE A 916 39.79 -9.74 26.02
CA ILE A 916 39.76 -11.11 26.57
C ILE A 916 39.97 -11.11 28.08
N ARG A 917 41.00 -10.41 28.58
CA ARG A 917 41.26 -10.32 30.03
C ARG A 917 40.10 -9.69 30.78
N GLU A 918 39.60 -8.55 30.31
CA GLU A 918 38.49 -7.85 30.95
C GLU A 918 37.25 -8.74 31.06
N ALA A 919 36.97 -9.53 30.02
CA ALA A 919 35.86 -10.46 30.04
C ALA A 919 36.10 -11.66 30.99
N VAL A 920 37.33 -12.18 31.07
CA VAL A 920 37.69 -13.26 32.02
C VAL A 920 37.59 -12.76 33.46
N GLU A 921 38.07 -11.54 33.75
CA GLU A 921 38.00 -10.92 35.07
C GLU A 921 36.55 -10.71 35.52
N ARG A 922 35.68 -10.18 34.65
CA ARG A 922 34.25 -10.02 34.94
C ARG A 922 33.55 -11.36 35.20
N ALA A 923 33.87 -12.42 34.45
CA ALA A 923 33.27 -13.73 34.66
C ALA A 923 33.66 -14.33 36.02
N ALA A 924 34.89 -14.09 36.48
CA ALA A 924 35.35 -14.51 37.80
C ALA A 924 34.63 -13.79 38.94
N ASP A 925 34.31 -12.50 38.76
CA ASP A 925 33.58 -11.68 39.75
C ASP A 925 32.08 -12.05 39.87
N GLU A 926 31.46 -12.53 38.79
CA GLU A 926 30.02 -12.88 38.74
C GLU A 926 29.70 -14.31 39.27
N GLY A 927 30.70 -15.11 39.65
CA GLY A 927 30.51 -16.43 40.26
C GLY A 927 29.97 -17.52 39.31
N SER A 928 30.11 -17.34 38.00
CA SER A 928 29.69 -18.32 36.99
C SER A 928 30.74 -19.44 36.84
N GLU A 929 30.36 -20.70 37.07
CA GLU A 929 31.24 -21.89 36.91
C GLU A 929 31.63 -22.15 35.44
N THR A 930 30.96 -21.51 34.49
CA THR A 930 31.27 -21.56 33.06
C THR A 930 31.69 -20.17 32.56
N LEU A 931 32.89 -20.08 31.99
CA LEU A 931 33.38 -18.90 31.27
C LEU A 931 32.44 -18.59 30.09
N THR A 932 31.45 -17.73 30.28
CA THR A 932 30.70 -17.11 29.18
C THR A 932 31.15 -15.67 29.07
N LEU A 933 32.13 -15.42 28.20
CA LEU A 933 32.60 -14.09 27.85
C LEU A 933 31.46 -13.34 27.14
N TYR A 934 31.47 -12.01 27.08
CA TYR A 934 30.36 -11.24 26.46
C TYR A 934 30.14 -11.60 24.96
N TRP A 935 31.17 -12.09 24.26
CA TRP A 935 31.09 -12.66 22.89
C TRP A 935 30.69 -14.14 22.84
N ASP A 936 30.57 -14.82 23.97
CA ASP A 936 30.04 -16.18 24.06
C ASP A 936 28.51 -16.20 24.22
N ARG A 937 27.87 -15.03 24.36
CA ARG A 937 26.42 -14.92 24.33
C ARG A 937 25.93 -15.33 22.95
N GLN A 938 25.20 -16.44 22.89
CA GLN A 938 24.51 -16.83 21.68
C GLN A 938 23.61 -15.65 21.29
N PRO A 939 23.73 -15.12 20.07
CA PRO A 939 22.88 -14.01 19.66
C PRO A 939 21.48 -14.56 19.36
N GLU A 940 20.68 -14.76 20.40
CA GLU A 940 19.31 -15.26 20.27
C GLU A 940 18.44 -14.37 19.38
N GLU A 941 18.79 -13.09 19.27
CA GLU A 941 18.19 -12.11 18.36
C GLU A 941 18.54 -12.40 16.89
N LEU A 942 19.76 -12.84 16.59
CA LEU A 942 20.21 -13.18 15.22
C LEU A 942 19.51 -14.43 14.66
N PHE A 943 18.95 -15.28 15.53
CA PHE A 943 18.25 -16.52 15.16
C PHE A 943 16.75 -16.48 15.47
N ALA A 944 16.21 -15.32 15.83
CA ALA A 944 14.82 -15.18 16.24
C ALA A 944 13.85 -15.71 15.18
N ASP A 945 14.14 -15.44 13.91
CA ASP A 945 13.27 -15.76 12.76
C ASP A 945 13.25 -17.25 12.40
N CYS A 946 14.20 -18.05 12.91
CA CYS A 946 14.24 -19.50 12.67
C CYS A 946 13.92 -20.31 13.93
N LYS A 947 13.50 -19.67 15.04
CA LYS A 947 13.08 -20.37 16.26
C LYS A 947 12.05 -21.45 15.93
N ASN A 948 12.19 -22.63 16.55
CA ASN A 948 11.34 -23.81 16.34
C ASN A 948 11.45 -24.49 14.95
N THR A 949 12.51 -24.20 14.18
CA THR A 949 12.82 -24.89 12.91
C THR A 949 14.09 -25.73 13.04
N LEU A 950 14.32 -26.67 12.11
CA LEU A 950 15.56 -27.46 12.07
C LEU A 950 16.80 -26.61 11.77
N GLU A 951 16.64 -25.48 11.08
CA GLU A 951 17.74 -24.56 10.82
C GLU A 951 18.26 -23.88 12.09
N PHE A 952 17.43 -23.70 13.12
CA PHE A 952 17.88 -23.13 14.39
C PHE A 952 19.04 -23.93 14.97
N ASP A 953 18.91 -25.27 14.99
CA ASP A 953 19.95 -26.16 15.50
C ASP A 953 21.19 -26.15 14.60
N ARG A 954 21.03 -25.99 13.28
CA ARG A 954 22.14 -25.84 12.34
C ARG A 954 22.92 -24.54 12.57
N ARG A 955 22.22 -23.41 12.74
CA ARG A 955 22.84 -22.11 13.04
C ARG A 955 23.53 -22.12 14.39
N LYS A 956 22.91 -22.73 15.40
CA LYS A 956 23.51 -22.95 16.72
C LYS A 956 24.80 -23.78 16.60
N THR A 957 24.75 -24.89 15.87
CA THR A 957 25.93 -25.73 15.63
C THR A 957 27.04 -24.96 14.91
N ALA A 958 26.71 -24.18 13.87
CA ALA A 958 27.68 -23.36 13.15
C ALA A 958 28.34 -22.30 14.06
N PHE A 959 27.58 -21.71 14.98
CA PHE A 959 28.09 -20.77 15.97
C PHE A 959 28.99 -21.46 17.01
N GLU A 960 28.55 -22.59 17.58
CA GLU A 960 29.29 -23.32 18.62
C GLU A 960 30.61 -23.91 18.13
N THR A 961 30.66 -24.31 16.86
CA THR A 961 31.83 -24.95 16.22
C THR A 961 32.80 -23.95 15.58
N ASP A 962 32.50 -22.65 15.60
CA ASP A 962 33.35 -21.64 14.97
C ASP A 962 34.76 -21.63 15.58
N ILE A 963 35.80 -21.68 14.74
CA ILE A 963 37.22 -21.58 15.13
C ILE A 963 37.50 -20.29 15.92
N VAL A 964 36.82 -19.19 15.59
CA VAL A 964 36.94 -17.93 16.33
C VAL A 964 36.52 -18.09 17.79
N ARG A 965 35.56 -18.96 18.06
CA ARG A 965 35.11 -19.29 19.41
C ARG A 965 36.00 -20.36 20.05
N THR A 966 36.22 -21.47 19.34
CA THR A 966 36.82 -22.70 19.90
C THR A 966 38.33 -22.66 20.04
N THR A 967 39.04 -21.77 19.35
CA THR A 967 40.51 -21.71 19.37
C THR A 967 41.01 -20.39 20.00
N PRO A 968 42.02 -20.43 20.89
CA PRO A 968 42.60 -19.21 21.45
C PRO A 968 43.45 -18.46 20.40
N LEU A 969 43.44 -17.12 20.45
CA LEU A 969 44.26 -16.28 19.56
C LEU A 969 45.75 -16.59 19.72
N THR A 970 46.18 -16.95 20.92
CA THR A 970 47.58 -17.30 21.25
C THR A 970 48.13 -18.42 20.37
N ALA A 971 47.29 -19.37 19.94
CA ALA A 971 47.70 -20.48 19.06
C ALA A 971 48.09 -20.02 17.64
N TYR A 972 47.76 -18.79 17.25
CA TYR A 972 47.99 -18.26 15.90
C TYR A 972 49.17 -17.29 15.82
N ILE A 973 49.62 -16.73 16.96
CA ILE A 973 50.67 -15.70 16.98
C ILE A 973 52.05 -16.36 16.86
N VAL A 974 52.82 -15.91 15.88
CA VAL A 974 54.22 -16.34 15.65
C VAL A 974 55.11 -15.11 15.59
N PHE A 975 56.24 -15.15 16.30
CA PHE A 975 57.26 -14.11 16.24
C PHE A 975 58.47 -14.56 15.43
N TYR A 976 59.11 -13.60 14.75
CA TYR A 976 60.35 -13.79 14.01
C TYR A 976 61.47 -13.00 14.70
N GLU A 977 62.57 -13.68 15.04
CA GLU A 977 63.68 -13.12 15.84
C GLU A 977 64.23 -11.80 15.28
N ASN A 978 64.34 -11.69 13.95
CA ASN A 978 64.85 -10.50 13.26
C ASN A 978 63.95 -9.25 13.39
N TYR A 979 62.71 -9.42 13.84
CA TYR A 979 61.74 -8.34 14.02
C TYR A 979 61.46 -8.03 15.49
N LEU A 980 61.85 -8.91 16.42
CA LEU A 980 61.66 -8.70 17.85
C LEU A 980 62.35 -7.43 18.38
N SER A 981 63.54 -7.10 17.86
CA SER A 981 64.28 -5.91 18.27
C SER A 981 63.63 -4.59 17.86
N LYS A 982 62.63 -4.64 16.96
CA LYS A 982 61.90 -3.46 16.49
C LYS A 982 60.63 -3.19 17.30
N ILE A 983 60.19 -4.14 18.12
CA ILE A 983 58.97 -4.03 18.95
C ILE A 983 59.31 -3.27 20.23
N ASP A 984 58.40 -2.39 20.67
CA ASP A 984 58.56 -1.70 21.96
C ASP A 984 58.72 -2.73 23.09
N PRO A 985 59.78 -2.64 23.93
CA PRO A 985 60.03 -3.60 25.00
C PRO A 985 58.87 -3.77 25.99
N THR A 986 58.08 -2.72 26.20
CA THR A 986 56.90 -2.70 27.08
C THR A 986 55.77 -3.53 26.47
N VAL A 987 55.48 -3.30 25.18
CA VAL A 987 54.47 -4.05 24.42
C VAL A 987 54.89 -5.52 24.33
N MET A 988 56.17 -5.80 24.04
CA MET A 988 56.66 -7.17 23.98
C MET A 988 56.53 -7.91 25.31
N LYS A 989 56.85 -7.24 26.44
CA LYS A 989 56.69 -7.81 27.78
C LYS A 989 55.22 -8.09 28.11
N GLN A 990 54.32 -7.18 27.71
CA GLN A 990 52.88 -7.36 27.88
C GLN A 990 52.37 -8.55 27.04
N MET A 991 52.75 -8.63 25.78
CA MET A 991 52.40 -9.75 24.90
C MET A 991 52.93 -11.10 25.41
N GLN A 992 54.17 -11.17 25.91
CA GLN A 992 54.72 -12.39 26.51
C GLN A 992 53.89 -12.85 27.72
N LYS A 993 53.42 -11.90 28.54
CA LYS A 993 52.54 -12.17 29.67
C LYS A 993 51.16 -12.67 29.21
N ASP A 994 50.59 -12.05 28.17
CA ASP A 994 49.29 -12.46 27.64
C ASP A 994 49.34 -13.84 26.96
N LEU A 995 50.42 -14.14 26.23
CA LEU A 995 50.64 -15.45 25.60
C LEU A 995 50.82 -16.58 26.62
N THR A 996 51.35 -16.28 27.80
CA THR A 996 51.50 -17.26 28.89
C THR A 996 50.23 -17.41 29.72
N ASN A 997 49.48 -16.33 29.97
CA ASN A 997 48.29 -16.35 30.82
C ASN A 997 46.99 -16.72 30.08
N LEU A 998 46.93 -16.46 28.77
CA LEU A 998 45.78 -16.76 27.89
C LEU A 998 46.10 -17.88 26.89
N GLY A 999 47.21 -18.59 27.10
CA GLY A 999 47.56 -19.80 26.39
C GLY A 999 46.63 -20.97 26.77
N PRO A 1000 46.55 -22.02 25.95
CA PRO A 1000 45.83 -23.24 26.29
C PRO A 1000 46.37 -23.93 27.54
#